data_AF-A0A946V2Z0-F1
#
_entry.id   AF-A0A946V2Z0-F1
#
_cell.length_a   1.000
_cell.length_b   1.000
_cell.length_c   1.000
_cell.angle_alpha   90.00
_cell.angle_beta   90.00
_cell.angle_gamma   90.00
#
_symmetry.space_group_name_H-M   'P 1'
#
loop_
_entity.id
_entity.type
_entity.pdbx_description
1 polymer ?
#
loop_
_entity_poly.entity_id
_entity_poly.type
_entity_poly.pdbx_seq_one_letter_code
_entity_poly.pdbx_strand_id
1 'polypeptide(L)'
;MPTAAPAAELMLNENEEQWLKNTPVVVYTGDPNWLPYEAFDSDGNYIGIVAEHLRLIEELTGLQFTMNPVKTWREATEKAKQGSVDVLSETDDSDLKSHLNFTVPYLSNIIVIAMHSRENYVEGISDIKHKKIALIRDYGYTAKIRRKYPEIQFVNVDNIQDGLLSVSTGEVDALLCTLALCSYAISEIGLNNVRITGKTEFDTKLAFGVQKDLPELLSILNKAIAQISQEQRMRITDQWIKDKFANKTDYTLVYQVVVVAIALLSIIVLWNIRLSREVELRRSTEKELKSAQDVLRLSLQKLSFHREHTPLGVIEWNIDFQVVSWNQAAENIFGYSKEEMQQPHATKRILPQSAREAVDEIWDQLITNTGGTHSRNENVTKDGRIIQCEWYNTPLVDPEGKVIGVASLVDDVTERTMSEEMIWKQANFDQLTGLPNRNMFHDRLVQEVIKADRDRTSLALLLIDLDQFKVVNDTLGHDMGDVLLKEAGKRITDCVRHSDTVARIGGDEFTVILSEISEDTNIEILSQKIIKRLEEEFLLGDEIVHISASIGITLYPNDASDIDTLIKNADQAMYAAKQKGRHCFSYFTQSLQEAAQHRLRLTNDLRIALRQEQFELYFQPIIDLKSGRIVKAETLVRWHHPQRGAVSPTEFIHLAEETGMINQLGDWVFTQSVHRAAQWCKHFNDEFQVSVNMSPAQFRLDTQIFISEWQHYLQQSGVSGGNVIIEITEGLLLNAEPDVIDKLLWLRDAGIQVAIDDFGTGYSSLAYLKKFDIDYLKIDKVFVHNLDSSENDIALCNAIIVVAHTLGLKVVAEGVETERQRQILAEAGCDFAQGYLFSRPVDAASFEKLSDTRF
;
A
#
# COMPACT_ATOMS: atom_id res chain seq x y z
N MET A 1 -12.80 8.94 25.82
CA MET A 1 -12.10 10.24 25.85
C MET A 1 -11.65 10.53 27.27
N PRO A 2 -10.33 10.61 27.56
CA PRO A 2 -9.83 11.30 28.73
C PRO A 2 -9.74 12.81 28.45
N THR A 3 -10.15 13.62 29.42
CA THR A 3 -10.15 15.09 29.40
C THR A 3 -8.72 15.65 29.36
N ALA A 4 -8.43 16.52 28.39
CA ALA A 4 -7.16 17.22 28.24
C ALA A 4 -6.91 18.18 29.42
N ALA A 5 -5.66 18.23 29.90
CA ALA A 5 -5.21 19.21 30.89
C ALA A 5 -5.16 20.63 30.27
N PRO A 6 -5.31 21.71 31.06
CA PRO A 6 -5.27 23.07 30.52
C PRO A 6 -3.87 23.41 29.99
N ALA A 7 -3.79 23.95 28.79
CA ALA A 7 -2.56 24.47 28.20
C ALA A 7 -2.00 25.61 29.09
N ALA A 8 -0.68 25.59 29.34
CA ALA A 8 -0.01 26.69 30.03
C ALA A 8 -0.15 27.98 29.20
N GLU A 9 -0.60 29.09 29.81
CA GLU A 9 -0.72 30.38 29.12
C GLU A 9 0.63 30.83 28.57
N LEU A 10 0.65 31.17 27.27
CA LEU A 10 1.82 31.72 26.59
C LEU A 10 2.17 33.09 27.18
N MET A 11 3.39 33.27 27.72
CA MET A 11 3.81 34.52 28.36
C MET A 11 4.12 35.61 27.32
N LEU A 12 3.12 36.44 27.02
CA LEU A 12 3.20 37.57 26.10
C LEU A 12 3.55 38.87 26.83
N ASN A 13 4.20 39.81 26.14
CA ASN A 13 4.41 41.17 26.65
C ASN A 13 3.24 42.10 26.24
N GLU A 14 3.12 43.26 26.89
CA GLU A 14 2.00 44.20 26.64
C GLU A 14 1.85 44.60 25.17
N ASN A 15 2.95 44.71 24.42
CA ASN A 15 2.92 45.06 22.99
C ASN A 15 2.40 43.90 22.14
N GLU A 16 2.80 42.66 22.44
CA GLU A 16 2.34 41.45 21.75
C GLU A 16 0.85 41.18 22.03
N GLU A 17 0.40 41.38 23.28
CA GLU A 17 -1.01 41.26 23.63
C GLU A 17 -1.89 42.30 22.93
N GLN A 18 -1.41 43.55 22.82
CA GLN A 18 -2.10 44.59 22.07
C GLN A 18 -2.10 44.29 20.57
N TRP A 19 -1.01 43.75 20.03
CA TRP A 19 -0.91 43.37 18.63
C TRP A 19 -1.88 42.24 18.29
N LEU A 20 -1.95 41.18 19.11
CA LEU A 20 -2.89 40.07 18.95
C LEU A 20 -4.35 40.51 18.99
N LYS A 21 -4.70 41.48 19.84
CA LYS A 21 -6.06 42.04 19.90
C LYS A 21 -6.43 42.85 18.66
N ASN A 22 -5.45 43.48 18.01
CA ASN A 22 -5.67 44.37 16.86
C ASN A 22 -5.56 43.66 15.51
N THR A 23 -4.86 42.53 15.43
CA THR A 23 -4.63 41.78 14.19
C THR A 23 -4.98 40.30 14.40
N PRO A 24 -6.27 39.93 14.23
CA PRO A 24 -6.70 38.56 14.50
C PRO A 24 -6.36 37.57 13.37
N VAL A 25 -6.08 38.06 12.16
CA VAL A 25 -5.87 37.23 10.97
C VAL A 25 -4.48 37.48 10.38
N VAL A 26 -3.73 36.39 10.18
CA VAL A 26 -2.40 36.37 9.57
C VAL A 26 -2.51 35.65 8.23
N VAL A 27 -2.09 36.31 7.15
CA VAL A 27 -2.10 35.73 5.80
C VAL A 27 -0.80 34.97 5.57
N TYR A 28 -0.88 33.67 5.29
CA TYR A 28 0.29 32.84 5.02
C TYR A 28 0.25 32.22 3.63
N THR A 29 1.41 31.82 3.12
CA THR A 29 1.55 31.04 1.88
C THR A 29 2.72 30.05 2.01
N GLY A 30 2.78 29.09 1.11
CA GLY A 30 3.91 28.17 1.00
C GLY A 30 3.87 27.41 -0.33
N ASP A 31 4.54 26.27 -0.40
CA ASP A 31 4.57 25.45 -1.61
C ASP A 31 3.27 24.64 -1.76
N PRO A 32 2.52 24.77 -2.88
CA PRO A 32 1.26 24.07 -3.07
C PRO A 32 1.42 22.57 -3.39
N ASN A 33 2.63 22.10 -3.70
CA ASN A 33 2.87 20.75 -4.23
C ASN A 33 4.05 20.04 -3.54
N TRP A 34 4.16 20.14 -2.21
CA TRP A 34 5.32 19.64 -1.46
C TRP A 34 4.95 18.68 -0.31
N LEU A 35 4.17 17.64 -0.61
CA LEU A 35 3.90 16.56 0.36
C LEU A 35 5.19 15.82 0.74
N PRO A 36 5.37 15.42 2.02
CA PRO A 36 4.40 15.51 3.12
C PRO A 36 4.43 16.83 3.91
N TYR A 37 5.21 17.83 3.49
CA TYR A 37 5.37 19.08 4.24
C TYR A 37 4.16 20.00 4.09
N GLU A 38 3.73 20.25 2.86
CA GLU A 38 2.63 21.14 2.56
C GLU A 38 2.07 20.87 1.16
N ALA A 39 0.75 20.77 1.04
CA ALA A 39 0.04 20.75 -0.24
C ALA A 39 -1.45 21.01 -0.03
N PHE A 40 -2.23 20.99 -1.11
CA PHE A 40 -3.68 20.95 -1.06
C PHE A 40 -4.19 19.53 -1.32
N ASP A 41 -5.17 19.08 -0.55
CA ASP A 41 -5.90 17.84 -0.82
C ASP A 41 -6.92 18.02 -1.97
N SER A 42 -7.59 16.94 -2.36
CA SER A 42 -8.63 16.97 -3.42
C SER A 42 -9.82 17.87 -3.08
N ASP A 43 -10.04 18.14 -1.80
CA ASP A 43 -11.14 18.98 -1.30
C ASP A 43 -10.71 20.47 -1.18
N GLY A 44 -9.45 20.78 -1.52
CA GLY A 44 -8.88 22.13 -1.48
C GLY A 44 -8.43 22.57 -0.09
N ASN A 45 -8.32 21.67 0.89
CA ASN A 45 -7.79 21.98 2.20
C ASN A 45 -6.25 21.95 2.18
N TYR A 46 -5.63 22.89 2.88
CA TYR A 46 -4.19 22.89 3.07
C TYR A 46 -3.78 21.84 4.11
N ILE A 47 -3.04 20.83 3.65
CA ILE A 47 -2.64 19.65 4.41
C ILE A 47 -1.12 19.52 4.47
N GLY A 48 -0.62 18.70 5.39
CA GLY A 48 0.80 18.42 5.58
C GLY A 48 1.33 18.85 6.94
N ILE A 49 2.61 18.61 7.16
CA ILE A 49 3.30 18.90 8.42
C ILE A 49 3.21 20.39 8.80
N VAL A 50 3.31 21.30 7.82
CA VAL A 50 3.23 22.76 8.04
C VAL A 50 1.83 23.14 8.52
N ALA A 51 0.78 22.61 7.91
CA ALA A 51 -0.61 22.86 8.30
C ALA A 51 -0.89 22.46 9.76
N GLU A 52 -0.36 21.31 10.19
CA GLU A 52 -0.51 20.84 11.58
C GLU A 52 0.25 21.72 12.59
N HIS A 53 1.44 22.22 12.21
CA HIS A 53 2.18 23.16 13.05
C HIS A 53 1.46 24.51 13.17
N LEU A 54 0.86 25.00 12.08
CA LEU A 54 0.05 26.22 12.11
C LEU A 54 -1.18 26.04 13.02
N ARG A 55 -1.91 24.92 12.93
CA ARG A 55 -3.06 24.63 13.82
C ARG A 55 -2.67 24.60 15.30
N LEU A 56 -1.53 24.02 15.65
CA LEU A 56 -1.03 24.07 17.04
C LEU A 56 -0.68 25.49 17.47
N ILE A 57 -0.12 26.31 16.57
CA ILE A 57 0.17 27.71 16.86
C ILE A 57 -1.14 28.50 17.05
N GLU A 58 -2.19 28.24 16.27
CA GLU A 58 -3.53 28.83 16.48
C GLU A 58 -4.08 28.48 17.86
N GLU A 59 -3.98 27.21 18.27
CA GLU A 59 -4.47 26.75 19.57
C GLU A 59 -3.70 27.40 20.74
N LEU A 60 -2.39 27.62 20.59
CA LEU A 60 -1.54 28.22 21.63
C LEU A 60 -1.63 29.74 21.70
N THR A 61 -1.90 30.43 20.58
CA THR A 61 -1.81 31.90 20.48
C THR A 61 -3.16 32.59 20.31
N GLY A 62 -4.19 31.88 19.84
CA GLY A 62 -5.47 32.45 19.43
C GLY A 62 -5.45 33.18 18.08
N LEU A 63 -4.34 33.11 17.33
CA LEU A 63 -4.25 33.61 15.96
C LEU A 63 -5.15 32.83 15.01
N GLN A 64 -5.59 33.48 13.94
CA GLN A 64 -6.22 32.80 12.79
C GLN A 64 -5.32 32.93 11.57
N PHE A 65 -4.92 31.81 10.99
CA PHE A 65 -4.14 31.79 9.76
C PHE A 65 -5.06 31.61 8.55
N THR A 66 -4.92 32.49 7.56
CA THR A 66 -5.64 32.38 6.27
C THR A 66 -4.64 32.09 5.16
N MET A 67 -4.81 30.97 4.48
CA MET A 67 -3.93 30.56 3.37
C MET A 67 -4.22 31.41 2.12
N ASN A 68 -3.19 32.00 1.54
CA ASN A 68 -3.23 32.64 0.23
C ASN A 68 -2.75 31.62 -0.81
N PRO A 69 -3.65 30.98 -1.58
CA PRO A 69 -3.24 29.94 -2.51
C PRO A 69 -2.36 30.52 -3.62
N VAL A 70 -1.37 29.73 -3.99
CA VAL A 70 -0.41 30.01 -5.05
C VAL A 70 -0.28 28.78 -5.93
N LYS A 71 0.03 28.97 -7.21
CA LYS A 71 0.17 27.85 -8.15
C LYS A 71 1.59 27.28 -8.18
N THR A 72 2.57 28.08 -7.77
CA THR A 72 3.98 27.70 -7.81
C THR A 72 4.75 28.28 -6.63
N TRP A 73 5.83 27.63 -6.22
CA TRP A 73 6.78 28.16 -5.25
C TRP A 73 7.30 29.56 -5.63
N ARG A 74 7.56 29.80 -6.93
CA ARG A 74 8.01 31.10 -7.42
C ARG A 74 7.01 32.20 -7.09
N GLU A 75 5.73 31.95 -7.31
CA GLU A 75 4.65 32.88 -6.97
C GLU A 75 4.59 33.14 -5.46
N ALA A 76 4.77 32.10 -4.63
CA ALA A 76 4.85 32.22 -3.17
C ALA A 76 5.96 33.20 -2.75
N THR A 77 7.17 33.01 -3.27
CA THR A 77 8.31 33.88 -2.94
C THR A 77 8.16 35.30 -3.47
N GLU A 78 7.54 35.50 -4.63
CA GLU A 78 7.28 36.83 -5.20
C GLU A 78 6.24 37.59 -4.38
N LYS A 79 5.13 36.93 -3.99
CA LYS A 79 4.12 37.51 -3.07
C LYS A 79 4.74 37.88 -1.73
N ALA A 80 5.60 37.03 -1.17
CA ALA A 80 6.30 37.32 0.08
C ALA A 80 7.26 38.51 -0.06
N LYS A 81 8.01 38.64 -1.17
CA LYS A 81 8.88 39.81 -1.40
C LYS A 81 8.10 41.12 -1.58
N GLN A 82 6.87 41.05 -2.09
CA GLN A 82 6.00 42.20 -2.35
C GLN A 82 5.21 42.66 -1.12
N GLY A 83 5.26 41.92 0.00
CA GLY A 83 4.45 42.22 1.19
C GLY A 83 2.98 41.78 1.07
N SER A 84 2.64 40.92 0.09
CA SER A 84 1.27 40.46 -0.15
C SER A 84 0.82 39.33 0.79
N VAL A 85 1.73 38.83 1.62
CA VAL A 85 1.54 37.78 2.63
C VAL A 85 2.42 38.10 3.83
N ASP A 86 1.93 37.79 5.03
CA ASP A 86 2.59 38.07 6.30
C ASP A 86 3.63 37.01 6.66
N VAL A 87 3.35 35.75 6.29
CA VAL A 87 4.16 34.57 6.62
C VAL A 87 4.37 33.68 5.39
N LEU A 88 5.60 33.20 5.20
CA LEU A 88 5.99 32.20 4.21
C LEU A 88 6.58 30.96 4.89
N SER A 89 6.08 29.77 4.56
CA SER A 89 6.75 28.50 4.90
C SER A 89 8.03 28.35 4.08
N GLU A 90 9.19 28.23 4.72
CA GLU A 90 10.49 28.25 4.03
C GLU A 90 11.59 27.59 4.88
N THR A 91 12.76 27.35 4.30
CA THR A 91 13.93 26.88 5.05
C THR A 91 14.78 28.01 5.63
N ASP A 92 15.39 27.77 6.79
CA ASP A 92 16.22 28.74 7.52
C ASP A 92 17.52 29.12 6.79
N ASP A 93 17.83 28.49 5.66
CA ASP A 93 18.99 28.72 4.81
C ASP A 93 18.65 29.40 3.49
N SER A 94 17.43 29.93 3.36
CA SER A 94 16.94 30.65 2.19
C SER A 94 17.65 32.00 1.96
N ASP A 95 17.78 32.37 0.67
CA ASP A 95 18.28 33.67 0.22
C ASP A 95 17.31 34.84 0.54
N LEU A 96 16.09 34.50 1.01
CA LEU A 96 15.05 35.45 1.40
C LEU A 96 15.31 36.18 2.72
N LYS A 97 16.39 35.87 3.47
CA LYS A 97 16.80 36.61 4.70
C LYS A 97 17.01 38.11 4.48
N SER A 98 17.32 38.49 3.25
CA SER A 98 17.41 39.88 2.83
C SER A 98 16.06 40.61 2.89
N HIS A 99 14.94 39.89 2.77
CA HIS A 99 13.58 40.43 2.68
C HIS A 99 12.69 40.07 3.89
N LEU A 100 12.89 38.89 4.51
CA LEU A 100 12.08 38.38 5.62
C LEU A 100 12.92 38.14 6.87
N ASN A 101 12.28 38.18 8.05
CA ASN A 101 12.84 37.72 9.31
C ASN A 101 12.35 36.29 9.59
N PHE A 102 13.25 35.40 10.02
CA PHE A 102 12.91 34.00 10.22
C PHE A 102 12.69 33.65 11.69
N THR A 103 11.71 32.81 11.96
CA THR A 103 11.53 32.20 13.29
C THR A 103 12.68 31.25 13.63
N VAL A 104 12.72 30.80 14.88
CA VAL A 104 13.45 29.58 15.22
C VAL A 104 12.87 28.42 14.41
N PRO A 105 13.70 27.46 13.97
CA PRO A 105 13.20 26.31 13.22
C PRO A 105 12.20 25.50 14.03
N TYR A 106 11.08 25.15 13.39
CA TYR A 106 10.07 24.29 14.01
C TYR A 106 10.24 22.82 13.61
N LEU A 107 10.93 22.53 12.51
CA LEU A 107 11.23 21.18 12.04
C LEU A 107 12.67 21.10 11.48
N SER A 108 13.37 20.00 11.79
CA SER A 108 14.72 19.73 11.28
C SER A 108 14.73 18.39 10.55
N ASN A 109 15.03 18.43 9.25
CA ASN A 109 14.99 17.29 8.36
C ASN A 109 16.41 16.87 7.96
N ILE A 110 16.78 15.65 8.31
CA ILE A 110 18.06 15.07 7.90
C ILE A 110 17.98 14.71 6.41
N ILE A 111 19.02 15.05 5.64
CA ILE A 111 19.18 14.58 4.28
C ILE A 111 19.72 13.15 4.31
N VAL A 112 19.04 12.25 3.63
CA VAL A 112 19.33 10.83 3.57
C VAL A 112 19.76 10.40 2.17
N ILE A 113 20.33 9.20 2.12
CA ILE A 113 20.77 8.55 0.90
C ILE A 113 19.76 7.43 0.60
N ALA A 114 19.06 7.54 -0.52
CA ALA A 114 18.18 6.50 -1.04
C ALA A 114 18.89 5.75 -2.17
N MET A 115 18.95 4.43 -2.08
CA MET A 115 19.62 3.56 -3.05
C MET A 115 18.78 2.31 -3.28
N HIS A 116 19.12 1.53 -4.31
CA HIS A 116 18.49 0.25 -4.54
C HIS A 116 18.64 -0.67 -3.30
N SER A 117 17.60 -1.45 -2.99
CA SER A 117 17.51 -2.35 -1.83
C SER A 117 18.63 -3.38 -1.69
N ARG A 118 19.37 -3.67 -2.78
CA ARG A 118 20.52 -4.58 -2.81
C ARG A 118 21.82 -3.94 -2.32
N GLU A 119 21.88 -2.61 -2.23
CA GLU A 119 23.07 -1.86 -1.84
C GLU A 119 23.20 -1.82 -0.32
N ASN A 120 24.43 -1.93 0.19
CA ASN A 120 24.70 -1.92 1.62
C ASN A 120 24.47 -0.54 2.25
N TYR A 121 24.34 -0.51 3.58
CA TYR A 121 24.29 0.74 4.33
C TYR A 121 25.56 1.56 4.10
N VAL A 122 25.41 2.88 3.96
CA VAL A 122 26.49 3.84 3.71
C VAL A 122 26.53 4.90 4.83
N GLU A 123 27.73 5.25 5.29
CA GLU A 123 27.90 6.18 6.42
C GLU A 123 27.81 7.64 5.99
N GLY A 124 28.02 7.93 4.71
CA GLY A 124 27.85 9.26 4.14
C GLY A 124 28.15 9.33 2.65
N ILE A 125 28.05 10.53 2.09
CA ILE A 125 28.23 10.78 0.65
C ILE A 125 29.65 10.37 0.18
N SER A 126 30.64 10.47 1.06
CA SER A 126 32.03 10.07 0.79
C SER A 126 32.18 8.61 0.36
N ASP A 127 31.33 7.70 0.84
CA ASP A 127 31.38 6.27 0.54
C ASP A 127 30.86 5.97 -0.88
N ILE A 128 30.00 6.84 -1.40
CA ILE A 128 29.35 6.71 -2.71
C ILE A 128 29.87 7.71 -3.74
N LYS A 129 30.97 8.41 -3.46
CA LYS A 129 31.55 9.43 -4.36
C LYS A 129 31.87 8.96 -5.78
N HIS A 130 32.01 7.64 -5.97
CA HIS A 130 32.31 6.99 -7.25
C HIS A 130 31.06 6.56 -8.03
N LYS A 131 29.87 6.72 -7.43
CA LYS A 131 28.56 6.37 -8.00
C LYS A 131 27.87 7.59 -8.62
N LYS A 132 26.86 7.37 -9.45
CA LYS A 132 26.00 8.43 -10.01
C LYS A 132 24.99 8.88 -8.95
N ILE A 133 25.19 10.08 -8.40
CA ILE A 133 24.35 10.64 -7.35
C ILE A 133 23.41 11.70 -7.93
N ALA A 134 22.11 11.57 -7.66
CA ALA A 134 21.09 12.52 -8.04
C ALA A 134 20.79 13.55 -6.94
N LEU A 135 20.56 14.79 -7.37
CA LEU A 135 20.04 15.90 -6.57
C LEU A 135 18.79 16.47 -7.25
N ILE A 136 17.77 16.79 -6.44
CA ILE A 136 16.53 17.42 -6.93
C ILE A 136 16.82 18.88 -7.25
N ARG A 137 16.46 19.35 -8.45
CA ARG A 137 16.72 20.71 -8.90
C ARG A 137 16.02 21.73 -7.99
N ASP A 138 16.63 22.90 -7.83
CA ASP A 138 16.08 24.06 -7.13
C ASP A 138 15.79 23.88 -5.62
N TYR A 139 16.19 22.76 -5.03
CA TYR A 139 16.07 22.53 -3.58
C TYR A 139 17.26 23.16 -2.83
N GLY A 140 16.99 23.87 -1.73
CA GLY A 140 17.97 24.72 -1.02
C GLY A 140 19.23 24.00 -0.53
N TYR A 141 19.12 22.72 -0.11
CA TYR A 141 20.27 21.96 0.38
C TYR A 141 21.28 21.58 -0.73
N THR A 142 20.89 21.60 -2.00
CA THR A 142 21.75 21.15 -3.11
C THR A 142 23.00 22.00 -3.27
N ALA A 143 22.90 23.31 -3.05
CA ALA A 143 24.03 24.23 -3.13
C ALA A 143 25.08 23.93 -2.04
N LYS A 144 24.64 23.63 -0.82
CA LYS A 144 25.53 23.25 0.29
C LYS A 144 26.29 21.95 0.00
N ILE A 145 25.62 20.95 -0.57
CA ILE A 145 26.21 19.66 -0.92
C ILE A 145 27.25 19.83 -2.03
N ARG A 146 26.90 20.54 -3.12
CA ARG A 146 27.80 20.80 -4.25
C ARG A 146 29.06 21.57 -3.83
N ARG A 147 28.94 22.52 -2.89
CA ARG A 147 30.09 23.28 -2.38
C ARG A 147 31.04 22.42 -1.55
N LYS A 148 30.51 21.44 -0.79
CA LYS A 148 31.32 20.56 0.06
C LYS A 148 31.99 19.44 -0.72
N TYR A 149 31.32 18.94 -1.76
CA TYR A 149 31.77 17.85 -2.62
C TYR A 149 31.93 18.31 -4.09
N PRO A 150 32.82 19.29 -4.38
CA PRO A 150 33.00 19.82 -5.73
C PRO A 150 33.56 18.80 -6.74
N GLU A 151 34.14 17.71 -6.25
CA GLU A 151 34.69 16.61 -7.04
C GLU A 151 33.64 15.63 -7.58
N ILE A 152 32.41 15.66 -7.06
CA ILE A 152 31.32 14.77 -7.48
C ILE A 152 30.48 15.45 -8.56
N GLN A 153 30.30 14.77 -9.70
CA GLN A 153 29.37 15.22 -10.74
C GLN A 153 27.96 14.73 -10.44
N PHE A 154 27.15 15.58 -9.80
CA PHE A 154 25.75 15.27 -9.48
C PHE A 154 24.83 15.39 -10.70
N VAL A 155 23.96 14.39 -10.87
CA VAL A 155 22.85 14.39 -11.84
C VAL A 155 21.69 15.19 -11.27
N ASN A 156 21.06 16.04 -12.07
CA ASN A 156 19.87 16.79 -11.64
C ASN A 156 18.62 16.03 -12.06
N VAL A 157 17.67 15.88 -11.13
CA VAL A 157 16.33 15.37 -11.38
C VAL A 157 15.31 16.47 -11.09
N ASP A 158 14.17 16.46 -11.77
CA ASP A 158 13.22 17.57 -11.71
C ASP A 158 12.35 17.52 -10.44
N ASN A 159 12.05 16.33 -9.91
CA ASN A 159 11.31 16.14 -8.66
C ASN A 159 11.72 14.86 -7.92
N ILE A 160 11.14 14.62 -6.73
CA ILE A 160 11.43 13.42 -5.92
C ILE A 160 11.02 12.12 -6.63
N GLN A 161 9.90 12.11 -7.36
CA GLN A 161 9.38 10.92 -8.04
C GLN A 161 10.35 10.48 -9.14
N ASP A 162 10.80 11.42 -9.97
CA ASP A 162 11.82 11.19 -11.00
C ASP A 162 13.11 10.69 -10.37
N GLY A 163 13.55 11.30 -9.26
CA GLY A 163 14.72 10.88 -8.52
C GLY A 163 14.67 9.43 -8.02
N LEU A 164 13.56 9.05 -7.38
CA LEU A 164 13.38 7.70 -6.84
C LEU A 164 13.17 6.66 -7.95
N LEU A 165 12.47 7.03 -9.03
CA LEU A 165 12.29 6.17 -10.19
C LEU A 165 13.62 5.93 -10.90
N SER A 166 14.46 6.95 -11.09
CA SER A 166 15.81 6.78 -11.65
C SER A 166 16.72 5.90 -10.77
N VAL A 167 16.55 5.90 -9.45
CA VAL A 167 17.24 4.93 -8.56
C VAL A 167 16.69 3.52 -8.74
N SER A 168 15.37 3.39 -8.84
CA SER A 168 14.67 2.12 -9.05
C SER A 168 15.04 1.45 -10.38
N THR A 169 15.14 2.23 -11.46
CA THR A 169 15.50 1.76 -12.80
C THR A 169 17.02 1.61 -12.99
N GLY A 170 17.84 2.13 -12.06
CA GLY A 170 19.30 2.07 -12.12
C GLY A 170 19.95 3.10 -13.04
N GLU A 171 19.23 4.15 -13.45
CA GLU A 171 19.78 5.30 -14.17
C GLU A 171 20.77 6.10 -13.31
N VAL A 172 20.45 6.22 -12.02
CA VAL A 172 21.33 6.76 -10.98
C VAL A 172 21.46 5.74 -9.86
N ASP A 173 22.59 5.76 -9.16
CA ASP A 173 22.89 4.80 -8.11
C ASP A 173 22.35 5.23 -6.74
N ALA A 174 22.21 6.54 -6.52
CA ALA A 174 21.76 7.11 -5.26
C ALA A 174 21.01 8.44 -5.47
N LEU A 175 20.00 8.71 -4.65
CA LEU A 175 19.31 9.99 -4.55
C LEU A 175 19.50 10.60 -3.17
N LEU A 176 19.80 11.90 -3.12
CA LEU A 176 19.87 12.67 -1.88
C LEU A 176 18.62 13.52 -1.69
N CYS A 177 17.86 13.22 -0.64
CA CYS A 177 16.61 13.91 -0.31
C CYS A 177 16.34 13.90 1.20
N THR A 178 15.38 14.70 1.67
CA THR A 178 15.01 14.70 3.10
C THR A 178 14.34 13.38 3.48
N LEU A 179 14.55 12.92 4.73
CA LEU A 179 13.96 11.67 5.23
C LEU A 179 12.44 11.60 5.03
N ALA A 180 11.71 12.67 5.38
CA ALA A 180 10.25 12.69 5.29
C ALA A 180 9.79 12.56 3.83
N LEU A 181 10.41 13.33 2.92
CA LEU A 181 10.10 13.30 1.50
C LEU A 181 10.41 11.93 0.88
N CYS A 182 11.56 11.35 1.25
CA CYS A 182 11.99 10.05 0.77
C CYS A 182 11.05 8.93 1.24
N SER A 183 10.74 8.89 2.54
CA SER A 183 9.90 7.85 3.13
C SER A 183 8.46 7.94 2.61
N TYR A 184 7.91 9.15 2.54
CA TYR A 184 6.57 9.39 2.01
C TYR A 184 6.48 8.96 0.54
N ALA A 185 7.39 9.44 -0.31
CA ALA A 185 7.35 9.14 -1.74
C ALA A 185 7.62 7.65 -2.05
N ILE A 186 8.52 6.98 -1.31
CA ILE A 186 8.72 5.52 -1.46
C ILE A 186 7.43 4.77 -1.13
N SER A 187 6.74 5.14 -0.04
CA SER A 187 5.49 4.51 0.37
C SER A 187 4.34 4.81 -0.58
N GLU A 188 4.24 6.03 -1.10
CA GLU A 188 3.16 6.48 -1.98
C GLU A 188 3.27 5.85 -3.39
N ILE A 189 4.49 5.80 -3.94
CA ILE A 189 4.77 5.21 -5.25
C ILE A 189 4.78 3.66 -5.17
N GLY A 190 4.97 3.09 -3.99
CA GLY A 190 5.03 1.64 -3.78
C GLY A 190 6.36 1.01 -4.24
N LEU A 191 7.47 1.72 -4.07
CA LEU A 191 8.80 1.27 -4.52
C LEU A 191 9.42 0.24 -3.55
N ASN A 192 9.25 -1.05 -3.83
CA ASN A 192 9.81 -2.12 -3.00
C ASN A 192 11.33 -2.36 -3.19
N ASN A 193 11.90 -1.84 -4.28
CA ASN A 193 13.30 -2.04 -4.65
C ASN A 193 14.21 -0.85 -4.31
N VAL A 194 13.70 0.18 -3.64
CA VAL A 194 14.47 1.34 -3.16
C VAL A 194 14.34 1.41 -1.65
N ARG A 195 15.47 1.63 -0.95
CA ARG A 195 15.48 1.81 0.50
C ARG A 195 16.39 2.96 0.90
N ILE A 196 16.14 3.49 2.08
CA ILE A 196 17.02 4.51 2.69
C ILE A 196 18.25 3.80 3.27
N THR A 197 19.40 3.97 2.62
CA THR A 197 20.64 3.24 2.93
C THR A 197 21.65 4.04 3.75
N GLY A 198 21.42 5.33 4.00
CA GLY A 198 22.33 6.11 4.83
C GLY A 198 21.79 7.47 5.22
N LYS A 199 22.42 8.07 6.23
CA LYS A 199 22.23 9.48 6.59
C LYS A 199 23.41 10.28 6.09
N THR A 200 23.18 11.54 5.77
CA THR A 200 24.26 12.48 5.49
C THR A 200 24.46 13.42 6.68
N GLU A 201 25.58 14.14 6.70
CA GLU A 201 25.83 15.20 7.66
C GLU A 201 25.02 16.48 7.41
N PHE A 202 24.20 16.51 6.35
CA PHE A 202 23.39 17.66 5.99
C PHE A 202 21.99 17.54 6.58
N ASP A 203 21.51 18.67 7.08
CA ASP A 203 20.13 18.89 7.47
C ASP A 203 19.56 20.11 6.73
N THR A 204 18.24 20.15 6.65
CA THR A 204 17.49 21.35 6.28
C THR A 204 16.48 21.63 7.38
N LYS A 205 16.31 22.89 7.73
CA LYS A 205 15.51 23.32 8.87
C LYS A 205 14.41 24.21 8.36
N LEU A 206 13.16 23.84 8.60
CA LEU A 206 12.01 24.69 8.24
C LEU A 206 11.76 25.71 9.34
N ALA A 207 11.52 26.95 8.90
CA ALA A 207 11.19 28.10 9.71
C ALA A 207 10.14 28.95 8.98
N PHE A 208 9.43 29.80 9.70
CA PHE A 208 8.50 30.74 9.08
C PHE A 208 9.24 32.03 8.75
N GLY A 209 9.20 32.45 7.48
CA GLY A 209 9.64 33.76 7.03
C GLY A 209 8.54 34.79 7.24
N VAL A 210 8.77 35.75 8.14
CA VAL A 210 7.84 36.80 8.54
C VAL A 210 8.27 38.14 7.94
N GLN A 211 7.32 38.98 7.55
CA GLN A 211 7.64 40.33 7.09
C GLN A 211 8.42 41.14 8.12
N LYS A 212 9.35 41.98 7.64
CA LYS A 212 10.29 42.72 8.51
C LYS A 212 9.62 43.81 9.36
N ASP A 213 8.47 44.30 8.92
CA ASP A 213 7.63 45.27 9.61
C ASP A 213 6.67 44.63 10.64
N LEU A 214 6.72 43.30 10.81
CA LEU A 214 5.93 42.56 11.81
C LEU A 214 6.82 41.88 12.90
N PRO A 215 7.60 42.63 13.69
CA PRO A 215 8.47 42.05 14.72
C PRO A 215 7.69 41.42 15.88
N GLU A 216 6.49 41.90 16.20
CA GLU A 216 5.63 41.32 17.24
C GLU A 216 5.15 39.92 16.84
N LEU A 217 4.72 39.73 15.58
CA LEU A 217 4.33 38.42 15.05
C LEU A 217 5.49 37.42 15.12
N LEU A 218 6.69 37.85 14.71
CA LEU A 218 7.89 37.02 14.79
C LEU A 218 8.17 36.56 16.23
N SER A 219 8.01 37.46 17.21
CA SER A 219 8.20 37.14 18.63
C SER A 219 7.16 36.14 19.14
N ILE A 220 5.88 36.34 18.79
CA ILE A 220 4.78 35.45 19.15
C ILE A 220 4.99 34.05 18.57
N LEU A 221 5.32 33.95 17.28
CA LEU A 221 5.61 32.66 16.63
C LEU A 221 6.78 31.93 17.29
N ASN A 222 7.86 32.65 17.64
CA ASN A 222 9.00 32.04 18.34
C ASN A 222 8.61 31.47 19.72
N LYS A 223 7.78 32.18 20.48
CA LYS A 223 7.28 31.71 21.78
C LYS A 223 6.36 30.50 21.61
N ALA A 224 5.46 30.53 20.63
CA ALA A 224 4.56 29.42 20.34
C ALA A 224 5.34 28.18 19.93
N ILE A 225 6.28 28.32 18.99
CA ILE A 225 7.16 27.24 18.56
C ILE A 225 7.95 26.67 19.75
N ALA A 226 8.45 27.50 20.67
CA ALA A 226 9.18 27.02 21.83
C ALA A 226 8.32 26.20 22.82
N GLN A 227 7.01 26.43 22.84
CA GLN A 227 6.07 25.74 23.73
C GLN A 227 5.58 24.39 23.19
N ILE A 228 5.66 24.17 21.86
CA ILE A 228 5.30 22.88 21.25
C ILE A 228 6.23 21.78 21.76
N SER A 229 5.65 20.81 22.47
CA SER A 229 6.37 19.72 23.14
C SER A 229 7.00 18.75 22.14
N GLN A 230 8.01 18.00 22.60
CA GLN A 230 8.64 16.97 21.77
C GLN A 230 7.63 15.88 21.36
N GLU A 231 6.68 15.54 22.22
CA GLU A 231 5.62 14.57 21.94
C GLU A 231 4.66 15.06 20.86
N GLN A 232 4.27 16.34 20.89
CA GLN A 232 3.44 16.96 19.84
C GLN A 232 4.17 16.96 18.48
N ARG A 233 5.46 17.30 18.46
CA ARG A 233 6.27 17.23 17.23
C ARG A 233 6.38 15.80 16.69
N MET A 234 6.59 14.83 17.56
CA MET A 234 6.67 13.41 17.18
C MET A 234 5.33 12.93 16.63
N ARG A 235 4.20 13.32 17.23
CA ARG A 235 2.86 12.96 16.74
C ARG A 235 2.60 13.49 15.33
N ILE A 236 2.93 14.75 15.05
CA ILE A 236 2.82 15.31 13.70
C ILE A 236 3.72 14.55 12.73
N THR A 237 4.95 14.23 13.13
CA THR A 237 5.93 13.57 12.27
C THR A 237 5.55 12.11 11.96
N ASP A 238 5.08 11.35 12.96
CA ASP A 238 4.71 9.93 12.83
C ASP A 238 3.43 9.73 11.99
N GLN A 239 2.56 10.74 11.91
CA GLN A 239 1.38 10.70 11.04
C GLN A 239 1.76 10.69 9.56
N TRP A 240 2.89 11.30 9.20
CA TRP A 240 3.30 11.51 7.80
C TRP A 240 4.51 10.65 7.37
N ILE A 241 5.32 10.16 8.30
CA ILE A 241 6.53 9.36 8.03
C ILE A 241 6.34 7.91 8.50
N LYS A 242 6.27 6.97 7.55
CA LYS A 242 5.97 5.55 7.82
C LYS A 242 7.21 4.67 8.04
N ASP A 243 8.34 4.96 7.40
CA ASP A 243 9.57 4.14 7.50
C ASP A 243 10.62 4.78 8.41
N LYS A 244 11.08 4.04 9.43
CA LYS A 244 12.20 4.42 10.31
C LYS A 244 13.41 3.50 10.02
N PHE A 245 14.60 4.13 9.96
CA PHE A 245 15.91 3.54 9.58
C PHE A 245 16.14 2.06 9.93
N ALA A 246 16.91 1.38 9.07
CA ALA A 246 17.63 0.17 9.48
C ALA A 246 18.64 0.52 10.59
N ASN A 247 18.55 -0.15 11.74
CA ASN A 247 19.39 0.13 12.91
C ASN A 247 20.85 -0.24 12.65
N LYS A 248 21.76 0.71 12.91
CA LYS A 248 23.21 0.49 12.95
C LYS A 248 23.61 0.03 14.35
N THR A 249 24.26 -1.13 14.45
CA THR A 249 24.88 -1.59 15.70
C THR A 249 26.19 -0.83 15.91
N ASP A 250 26.24 0.00 16.94
CA ASP A 250 27.40 0.82 17.27
C ASP A 250 28.43 0.04 18.11
N TYR A 251 29.54 -0.38 17.49
CA TYR A 251 30.62 -1.12 18.16
C TYR A 251 31.61 -0.21 18.92
N THR A 252 31.42 1.11 18.91
CA THR A 252 32.39 2.05 19.50
C THR A 252 32.50 1.88 21.02
N LEU A 253 31.39 1.62 21.69
CA LEU A 253 31.36 1.29 23.12
C LEU A 253 32.07 -0.04 23.40
N VAL A 254 31.92 -1.02 22.52
CA VAL A 254 32.58 -2.33 22.62
C VAL A 254 34.10 -2.16 22.54
N TYR A 255 34.61 -1.36 21.59
CA TYR A 255 36.04 -1.09 21.48
C TYR A 255 36.59 -0.35 22.72
N GLN A 256 35.87 0.61 23.27
CA GLN A 256 36.29 1.31 24.49
C GLN A 256 36.33 0.37 25.70
N VAL A 257 35.32 -0.49 25.86
CA VAL A 257 35.27 -1.49 26.93
C VAL A 257 36.40 -2.50 26.79
N VAL A 258 36.72 -2.96 25.57
CA VAL A 258 37.81 -3.91 25.32
C VAL A 258 39.17 -3.29 25.63
N VAL A 259 39.42 -2.03 25.26
CA VAL A 259 40.69 -1.34 25.57
C VAL A 259 40.85 -1.13 27.08
N VAL A 260 39.78 -0.72 27.77
CA VAL A 260 39.79 -0.57 29.24
C VAL A 260 39.97 -1.92 29.94
N ALA A 261 39.34 -2.99 29.43
CA ALA A 261 39.48 -4.33 29.96
C ALA A 261 40.92 -4.86 29.80
N ILE A 262 41.56 -4.64 28.65
CA ILE A 262 42.97 -5.04 28.41
C ILE A 262 43.93 -4.24 29.31
N ALA A 263 43.67 -2.95 29.52
CA ALA A 263 44.47 -2.12 30.42
C ALA A 263 44.32 -2.58 31.89
N LEU A 264 43.09 -2.88 32.33
CA LEU A 264 42.81 -3.43 33.66
C LEU A 264 43.46 -4.81 33.85
N LEU A 265 43.38 -5.69 32.86
CA LEU A 265 44.02 -7.01 32.91
C LEU A 265 45.55 -6.88 33.02
N SER A 266 46.15 -5.95 32.29
CA SER A 266 47.59 -5.70 32.32
C SER A 266 48.05 -5.16 33.68
N ILE A 267 47.26 -4.27 34.29
CA ILE A 267 47.51 -3.76 35.65
C ILE A 267 47.36 -4.90 36.68
N ILE A 268 46.34 -5.75 36.55
CA ILE A 268 46.11 -6.90 37.44
C ILE A 268 47.27 -7.90 37.35
N VAL A 269 47.78 -8.17 36.14
CA VAL A 269 48.93 -9.08 35.94
C VAL A 269 50.20 -8.50 36.54
N LEU A 270 50.49 -7.22 36.30
CA LEU A 270 51.65 -6.53 36.89
C LEU A 270 51.55 -6.42 38.42
N TRP A 271 50.34 -6.21 38.94
CA TRP A 271 50.05 -6.19 40.37
C TRP A 271 50.24 -7.58 41.00
N ASN A 272 49.78 -8.64 40.34
CA ASN A 272 49.95 -10.02 40.82
C ASN A 272 51.42 -10.44 40.88
N ILE A 273 52.22 -10.06 39.88
CA ILE A 273 53.66 -10.35 39.86
C ILE A 273 54.38 -9.61 41.00
N ARG A 274 53.95 -8.39 41.33
CA ARG A 274 54.50 -7.60 42.44
C ARG A 274 54.06 -8.13 43.81
N LEU A 275 52.79 -8.53 43.94
CA LEU A 275 52.19 -9.02 45.18
C LEU A 275 52.76 -10.40 45.58
N SER A 276 52.99 -11.30 44.63
CA SER A 276 53.61 -12.60 44.90
C SER A 276 55.01 -12.49 45.50
N ARG A 277 55.77 -11.43 45.17
CA ARG A 277 57.13 -11.21 45.70
C ARG A 277 57.17 -10.63 47.12
N GLU A 278 56.09 -9.97 47.56
CA GLU A 278 56.03 -9.30 48.86
C GLU A 278 55.34 -10.17 49.94
N VAL A 279 54.54 -11.14 49.50
CA VAL A 279 53.71 -12.02 50.34
C VAL A 279 54.48 -13.20 50.95
N GLU A 280 55.56 -13.65 50.31
CA GLU A 280 56.27 -14.88 50.66
C GLU A 280 57.05 -14.79 52.00
N LEU A 281 57.46 -13.58 52.41
CA LEU A 281 58.40 -13.40 53.53
C LEU A 281 57.76 -13.10 54.90
N ARG A 282 56.49 -12.67 54.97
CA ARG A 282 55.86 -12.21 56.25
C ARG A 282 54.60 -12.97 56.69
N ARG A 283 54.09 -13.95 55.93
CA ARG A 283 52.76 -14.55 56.17
C ARG A 283 52.74 -15.90 56.89
N SER A 284 53.87 -16.57 57.07
CA SER A 284 53.86 -18.01 57.33
C SER A 284 53.46 -18.47 58.74
N THR A 285 53.18 -17.61 59.71
CA THR A 285 52.87 -18.12 61.08
C THR A 285 51.76 -17.40 61.85
N GLU A 286 51.55 -16.08 61.72
CA GLU A 286 50.54 -15.37 62.54
C GLU A 286 49.24 -15.02 61.81
N LYS A 287 49.18 -15.22 60.48
CA LYS A 287 48.03 -14.82 59.64
C LYS A 287 46.98 -15.91 59.42
N GLU A 288 47.29 -17.18 59.70
CA GLU A 288 46.43 -18.31 59.34
C GLU A 288 45.17 -18.41 60.20
N LEU A 289 45.27 -18.17 61.51
CA LEU A 289 44.13 -18.42 62.43
C LEU A 289 43.05 -17.31 62.39
N LYS A 290 43.46 -16.05 62.22
CA LYS A 290 42.54 -14.89 62.29
C LYS A 290 41.87 -14.56 60.95
N SER A 291 42.55 -14.81 59.82
CA SER A 291 41.98 -14.59 58.49
C SER A 291 40.96 -15.66 58.09
N ALA A 292 41.12 -16.90 58.55
CA ALA A 292 40.15 -17.97 58.31
C ALA A 292 38.79 -17.68 58.98
N GLN A 293 38.78 -17.13 60.20
CA GLN A 293 37.54 -16.79 60.91
C GLN A 293 36.78 -15.62 60.28
N ASP A 294 37.47 -14.56 59.85
CA ASP A 294 36.82 -13.41 59.20
C ASP A 294 36.34 -13.73 57.77
N VAL A 295 37.07 -14.55 57.01
CA VAL A 295 36.65 -15.03 55.68
C VAL A 295 35.43 -15.94 55.78
N LEU A 296 35.35 -16.81 56.78
CA LEU A 296 34.21 -17.70 56.98
C LEU A 296 32.94 -16.89 57.32
N ARG A 297 33.06 -15.91 58.23
CA ARG A 297 31.93 -15.05 58.63
C ARG A 297 31.39 -14.22 57.45
N LEU A 298 32.28 -13.60 56.68
CA LEU A 298 31.89 -12.82 55.50
C LEU A 298 31.28 -13.69 54.38
N SER A 299 31.80 -14.91 54.19
CA SER A 299 31.26 -15.84 53.21
C SER A 299 29.84 -16.30 53.56
N LEU A 300 29.58 -16.63 54.84
CA LEU A 300 28.24 -17.00 55.31
C LEU A 300 27.24 -15.85 55.16
N GLN A 301 27.65 -14.62 55.49
CA GLN A 301 26.79 -13.45 55.34
C GLN A 301 26.45 -13.18 53.86
N LYS A 302 27.42 -13.28 52.95
CA LYS A 302 27.19 -13.15 51.50
C LYS A 302 26.23 -14.22 50.97
N LEU A 303 26.41 -15.48 51.37
CA LEU A 303 25.52 -16.58 50.97
C LEU A 303 24.09 -16.35 51.46
N SER A 304 23.91 -15.91 52.71
CA SER A 304 22.58 -15.59 53.24
C SER A 304 21.91 -14.45 52.47
N PHE A 305 22.66 -13.40 52.11
CA PHE A 305 22.13 -12.27 51.37
C PHE A 305 21.70 -12.66 49.95
N HIS A 306 22.52 -13.46 49.25
CA HIS A 306 22.18 -14.01 47.93
C HIS A 306 20.94 -14.92 47.99
N ARG A 307 20.80 -15.72 49.05
CA ARG A 307 19.64 -16.62 49.20
C ARG A 307 18.33 -15.87 49.42
N GLU A 308 18.35 -14.78 50.17
CA GLU A 308 17.13 -14.01 50.50
C GLU A 308 16.73 -13.01 49.41
N HIS A 309 17.68 -12.47 48.64
CA HIS A 309 17.42 -11.41 47.65
C HIS A 309 17.49 -11.88 46.19
N THR A 310 17.64 -13.18 45.95
CA THR A 310 17.51 -13.72 44.60
C THR A 310 16.04 -13.70 44.18
N PRO A 311 15.72 -13.38 42.91
CA PRO A 311 14.34 -13.41 42.41
C PRO A 311 13.76 -14.84 42.32
N LEU A 312 14.61 -15.87 42.44
CA LEU A 312 14.21 -17.27 42.42
C LEU A 312 13.76 -17.73 43.81
N GLY A 313 12.74 -18.60 43.86
CA GLY A 313 12.42 -19.31 45.09
C GLY A 313 13.58 -20.24 45.46
N VAL A 314 14.17 -20.06 46.65
CA VAL A 314 15.20 -20.94 47.19
C VAL A 314 14.60 -21.73 48.33
N ILE A 315 14.52 -23.04 48.11
CA ILE A 315 13.88 -23.98 49.03
C ILE A 315 14.89 -25.06 49.41
N GLU A 316 14.99 -25.37 50.70
CA GLU A 316 15.76 -26.53 51.17
C GLU A 316 14.81 -27.55 51.78
N TRP A 317 15.00 -28.81 51.46
CA TRP A 317 14.18 -29.93 51.90
C TRP A 317 15.02 -30.91 52.72
N ASN A 318 14.43 -31.52 53.75
CA ASN A 318 15.04 -32.64 54.46
C ASN A 318 14.76 -33.97 53.73
N ILE A 319 15.37 -35.06 54.21
CA ILE A 319 15.19 -36.42 53.65
C ILE A 319 13.74 -36.95 53.73
N ASP A 320 12.90 -36.39 54.59
CA ASP A 320 11.48 -36.74 54.75
C ASP A 320 10.56 -35.87 53.86
N PHE A 321 11.14 -35.17 52.89
CA PHE A 321 10.46 -34.24 51.97
C PHE A 321 9.72 -33.09 52.66
N GLN A 322 10.30 -32.55 53.72
CA GLN A 322 9.77 -31.40 54.47
C GLN A 322 10.63 -30.16 54.22
N VAL A 323 9.98 -28.99 54.14
CA VAL A 323 10.67 -27.71 53.94
C VAL A 323 11.47 -27.35 55.20
N VAL A 324 12.77 -27.18 55.02
CA VAL A 324 13.72 -26.68 56.03
C VAL A 324 13.92 -25.17 55.86
N SER A 325 14.07 -24.71 54.62
CA SER A 325 14.25 -23.29 54.29
C SER A 325 13.31 -22.87 53.17
N TRP A 326 12.82 -21.64 53.26
CA TRP A 326 11.90 -21.01 52.31
C TRP A 326 12.20 -19.51 52.30
N ASN A 327 12.70 -18.98 51.18
CA ASN A 327 13.09 -17.58 51.06
C ASN A 327 11.90 -16.69 50.66
N GLN A 328 12.11 -15.36 50.70
CA GLN A 328 11.06 -14.39 50.36
C GLN A 328 10.50 -14.54 48.94
N ALA A 329 11.33 -14.90 47.95
CA ALA A 329 10.87 -15.10 46.58
C ALA A 329 9.94 -16.33 46.46
N ALA A 330 10.21 -17.42 47.17
CA ALA A 330 9.31 -18.57 47.21
C ALA A 330 7.95 -18.20 47.85
N GLU A 331 7.93 -17.32 48.85
CA GLU A 331 6.66 -16.78 49.40
C GLU A 331 5.89 -15.99 48.35
N ASN A 332 6.58 -15.16 47.56
CA ASN A 332 5.94 -14.36 46.52
C ASN A 332 5.38 -15.22 45.39
N ILE A 333 6.07 -16.30 45.00
CA ILE A 333 5.65 -17.22 43.92
C ILE A 333 4.43 -18.03 44.35
N PHE A 334 4.49 -18.71 45.51
CA PHE A 334 3.42 -19.65 45.89
C PHE A 334 2.36 -19.04 46.82
N GLY A 335 2.63 -17.89 47.43
CA GLY A 335 1.72 -17.19 48.35
C GLY A 335 1.68 -17.75 49.79
N TYR A 336 2.55 -18.70 50.13
CA TYR A 336 2.64 -19.28 51.48
C TYR A 336 3.85 -18.73 52.23
N SER A 337 3.69 -18.43 53.53
CA SER A 337 4.83 -18.02 54.36
C SER A 337 5.72 -19.20 54.73
N LYS A 338 6.96 -18.91 55.11
CA LYS A 338 7.90 -19.92 55.62
C LYS A 338 7.32 -20.74 56.78
N GLU A 339 6.64 -20.11 57.73
CA GLU A 339 6.04 -20.80 58.88
C GLU A 339 4.90 -21.74 58.45
N GLU A 340 4.14 -21.36 57.41
CA GLU A 340 3.08 -22.20 56.84
C GLU A 340 3.63 -23.41 56.10
N MET A 341 4.81 -23.25 55.46
CA MET A 341 5.46 -24.27 54.67
C MET A 341 6.33 -25.25 55.48
N GLN A 342 6.75 -24.87 56.69
CA GLN A 342 7.45 -25.77 57.63
C GLN A 342 6.50 -26.74 58.36
N GLN A 343 5.19 -26.65 58.14
CA GLN A 343 4.20 -27.57 58.72
C GLN A 343 4.18 -28.93 57.98
N PRO A 344 3.78 -30.03 58.65
CA PRO A 344 3.63 -31.33 58.00
C PRO A 344 2.68 -31.27 56.79
N HIS A 345 3.04 -31.97 55.72
CA HIS A 345 2.29 -32.05 54.44
C HIS A 345 2.18 -30.76 53.62
N ALA A 346 2.96 -29.72 53.93
CA ALA A 346 2.94 -28.47 53.16
C ALA A 346 3.27 -28.64 51.66
N THR A 347 4.09 -29.63 51.30
CA THR A 347 4.49 -29.93 49.91
C THR A 347 3.32 -30.27 49.00
N LYS A 348 2.26 -30.87 49.56
CA LYS A 348 1.02 -31.22 48.82
C LYS A 348 0.15 -30.01 48.50
N ARG A 349 0.45 -28.83 49.06
CA ARG A 349 -0.30 -27.58 48.86
C ARG A 349 0.10 -26.85 47.58
N ILE A 350 1.35 -27.04 47.13
CA ILE A 350 1.89 -26.39 45.93
C ILE A 350 1.85 -27.28 44.69
N LEU A 351 1.38 -28.53 44.81
CA LEU A 351 1.34 -29.51 43.73
C LEU A 351 -0.10 -29.89 43.36
N PRO A 352 -0.50 -29.77 42.08
CA PRO A 352 -1.79 -30.29 41.60
C PRO A 352 -1.81 -31.83 41.69
N GLN A 353 -3.00 -32.41 41.81
CA GLN A 353 -3.16 -33.85 42.01
C GLN A 353 -2.55 -34.68 40.86
N SER A 354 -2.58 -34.16 39.63
CA SER A 354 -1.99 -34.75 38.43
C SER A 354 -0.46 -34.83 38.46
N ALA A 355 0.23 -33.92 39.16
CA ALA A 355 1.68 -33.84 39.17
C ALA A 355 2.34 -34.57 40.35
N ARG A 356 1.56 -35.09 41.31
CA ARG A 356 2.10 -35.69 42.54
C ARG A 356 2.92 -36.95 42.29
N GLU A 357 2.42 -37.86 41.45
CA GLU A 357 3.12 -39.11 41.15
C GLU A 357 4.48 -38.86 40.47
N ALA A 358 4.54 -37.91 39.53
CA ALA A 358 5.77 -37.54 38.85
C ALA A 358 6.79 -36.89 39.80
N VAL A 359 6.34 -36.03 40.72
CA VAL A 359 7.23 -35.37 41.69
C VAL A 359 7.74 -36.35 42.74
N ASP A 360 6.93 -37.31 43.19
CA ASP A 360 7.37 -38.37 44.10
C ASP A 360 8.47 -39.24 43.45
N GLU A 361 8.35 -39.57 42.15
CA GLU A 361 9.40 -40.29 41.41
C GLU A 361 10.70 -39.49 41.28
N ILE A 362 10.60 -38.19 40.98
CA ILE A 362 11.76 -37.28 40.94
C ILE A 362 12.44 -37.21 42.32
N TRP A 363 11.66 -37.18 43.39
CA TRP A 363 12.16 -37.14 44.76
C TRP A 363 12.92 -38.43 45.13
N ASP A 364 12.37 -39.60 44.81
CA ASP A 364 13.03 -40.89 45.04
C ASP A 364 14.36 -40.98 44.27
N GLN A 365 14.43 -40.45 43.05
CA GLN A 365 15.67 -40.38 42.27
C GLN A 365 16.71 -39.45 42.93
N LEU A 366 16.29 -38.30 43.47
CA LEU A 366 17.19 -37.34 44.13
C LEU A 366 17.76 -37.86 45.46
N ILE A 367 17.02 -38.71 46.17
CA ILE A 367 17.51 -39.34 47.42
C ILE A 367 18.43 -40.52 47.12
N THR A 368 18.20 -41.24 46.03
CA THR A 368 18.97 -42.45 45.67
C THR A 368 20.17 -42.18 44.78
N ASN A 369 20.22 -41.04 44.08
CA ASN A 369 21.27 -40.68 43.15
C ASN A 369 21.81 -39.27 43.44
N THR A 370 23.11 -39.05 43.23
CA THR A 370 23.77 -37.76 43.54
C THR A 370 23.71 -36.75 42.38
N GLY A 371 22.97 -37.05 41.31
CA GLY A 371 22.78 -36.14 40.18
C GLY A 371 21.69 -35.11 40.45
N GLY A 372 21.94 -33.84 40.12
CA GLY A 372 20.89 -32.82 40.08
C GLY A 372 19.86 -33.11 38.98
N THR A 373 18.65 -32.60 39.14
CA THR A 373 17.57 -32.73 38.15
C THR A 373 16.96 -31.38 37.81
N HIS A 374 16.47 -31.27 36.58
CA HIS A 374 15.73 -30.12 36.10
C HIS A 374 14.37 -30.62 35.58
N SER A 375 13.30 -30.00 36.04
CA SER A 375 11.94 -30.37 35.65
C SER A 375 11.05 -29.14 35.54
N ARG A 376 10.12 -29.13 34.60
CA ARG A 376 9.08 -28.13 34.51
C ARG A 376 7.75 -28.75 34.90
N ASN A 377 7.08 -28.17 35.89
CA ASN A 377 5.85 -28.71 36.46
C ASN A 377 4.80 -27.62 36.64
N GLU A 378 3.54 -28.03 36.60
CA GLU A 378 2.44 -27.20 37.09
C GLU A 378 2.45 -27.16 38.61
N ASN A 379 2.33 -25.95 39.16
CA ASN A 379 2.20 -25.71 40.58
C ASN A 379 0.91 -24.93 40.87
N VAL A 380 0.40 -25.08 42.08
CA VAL A 380 -0.81 -24.38 42.54
C VAL A 380 -0.45 -23.39 43.63
N THR A 381 -0.84 -22.14 43.47
CA THR A 381 -0.64 -21.08 44.45
C THR A 381 -1.72 -21.11 45.54
N LYS A 382 -1.50 -20.39 46.65
CA LYS A 382 -2.46 -20.31 47.77
C LYS A 382 -3.85 -19.79 47.38
N ASP A 383 -3.93 -18.94 46.36
CA ASP A 383 -5.17 -18.39 45.81
C ASP A 383 -5.81 -19.28 44.71
N GLY A 384 -5.23 -20.45 44.43
CA GLY A 384 -5.78 -21.45 43.53
C GLY A 384 -5.42 -21.28 42.05
N ARG A 385 -4.51 -20.35 41.71
CA ARG A 385 -3.98 -20.24 40.34
C ARG A 385 -3.05 -21.40 40.02
N ILE A 386 -3.09 -21.86 38.78
CA ILE A 386 -2.12 -22.81 38.23
C ILE A 386 -1.02 -21.99 37.56
N ILE A 387 0.21 -22.19 38.01
CA ILE A 387 1.42 -21.56 37.47
C ILE A 387 2.36 -22.62 36.91
N GLN A 388 3.14 -22.26 35.89
CA GLN A 388 4.19 -23.11 35.33
C GLN A 388 5.52 -22.74 35.99
N CYS A 389 6.13 -23.71 36.68
CA CYS A 389 7.40 -23.49 37.36
C CYS A 389 8.52 -24.36 36.80
N GLU A 390 9.70 -23.78 36.63
CA GLU A 390 10.93 -24.53 36.41
C GLU A 390 11.63 -24.82 37.75
N TRP A 391 11.94 -26.09 37.99
CA TRP A 391 12.56 -26.58 39.21
C TRP A 391 13.96 -27.11 38.92
N TYR A 392 14.95 -26.58 39.63
CA TYR A 392 16.33 -27.04 39.60
C TYR A 392 16.67 -27.62 40.97
N ASN A 393 16.68 -28.95 41.09
CA ASN A 393 16.88 -29.63 42.37
C ASN A 393 18.27 -30.26 42.43
N THR A 394 19.00 -30.02 43.51
CA THR A 394 20.35 -30.51 43.75
C THR A 394 20.41 -31.24 45.10
N PRO A 395 20.77 -32.54 45.13
CA PRO A 395 20.96 -33.25 46.39
C PRO A 395 22.08 -32.63 47.22
N LEU A 396 21.82 -32.41 48.50
CA LEU A 396 22.82 -32.01 49.49
C LEU A 396 23.39 -33.29 50.13
N VAL A 397 24.70 -33.49 50.04
CA VAL A 397 25.40 -34.67 50.57
C VAL A 397 26.32 -34.30 51.73
N ASP A 398 26.45 -35.21 52.70
CA ASP A 398 27.46 -35.13 53.74
C ASP A 398 28.87 -35.51 53.22
N PRO A 399 29.95 -35.31 54.00
CA PRO A 399 31.31 -35.67 53.60
C PRO A 399 31.51 -37.16 53.25
N GLU A 400 30.65 -38.03 53.77
CA GLU A 400 30.62 -39.47 53.51
C GLU A 400 29.82 -39.85 52.25
N GLY A 401 29.24 -38.87 51.56
CA GLY A 401 28.51 -39.03 50.30
C GLY A 401 27.05 -39.43 50.47
N LYS A 402 26.50 -39.39 51.69
CA LYS A 402 25.10 -39.68 51.97
C LYS A 402 24.25 -38.42 51.81
N VAL A 403 23.11 -38.54 51.12
CA VAL A 403 22.16 -37.44 50.94
C VAL A 403 21.55 -37.06 52.30
N ILE A 404 21.65 -35.77 52.67
CA ILE A 404 21.12 -35.17 53.91
C ILE A 404 19.95 -34.21 53.65
N GLY A 405 19.67 -33.90 52.39
CA GLY A 405 18.57 -33.04 51.97
C GLY A 405 18.65 -32.71 50.49
N VAL A 406 17.81 -31.78 50.03
CA VAL A 406 17.79 -31.29 48.65
C VAL A 406 17.67 -29.77 48.66
N ALA A 407 18.47 -29.08 47.85
CA ALA A 407 18.30 -27.65 47.58
C ALA A 407 17.59 -27.48 46.23
N SER A 408 16.52 -26.69 46.21
CA SER A 408 15.72 -26.41 45.03
C SER A 408 15.73 -24.92 44.72
N LEU A 409 15.98 -24.58 43.46
CA LEU A 409 15.69 -23.27 42.89
C LEU A 409 14.41 -23.40 42.05
N VAL A 410 13.51 -22.44 42.19
CA VAL A 410 12.28 -22.39 41.42
C VAL A 410 12.02 -21.02 40.79
N ASP A 411 11.63 -21.04 39.52
CA ASP A 411 11.28 -19.86 38.73
C ASP A 411 9.82 -19.97 38.23
N ASP A 412 9.03 -18.90 38.34
CA ASP A 412 7.70 -18.82 37.73
C ASP A 412 7.85 -18.33 36.29
N VAL A 413 7.64 -19.25 35.33
CA VAL A 413 7.81 -18.98 33.90
C VAL A 413 6.47 -18.78 33.19
N THR A 414 5.37 -18.59 33.93
CA THR A 414 4.01 -18.52 33.37
C THR A 414 3.85 -17.36 32.39
N GLU A 415 4.15 -16.12 32.81
CA GLU A 415 3.99 -14.92 31.98
C GLU A 415 4.90 -14.95 30.75
N ARG A 416 6.13 -15.46 30.94
CA ARG A 416 7.09 -15.65 29.86
C ARG A 416 6.59 -16.64 28.82
N THR A 417 6.11 -17.81 29.25
CA THR A 417 5.62 -18.85 28.35
C THR A 417 4.38 -18.38 27.59
N MET A 418 3.42 -17.73 28.28
CA MET A 418 2.23 -17.17 27.64
C MET A 418 2.57 -16.07 26.63
N SER A 419 3.53 -15.19 26.97
CA SER A 419 3.97 -14.12 26.06
C SER A 419 4.68 -14.70 24.85
N GLU A 420 5.56 -15.69 25.03
CA GLU A 420 6.26 -16.38 23.94
C GLU A 420 5.26 -17.08 22.99
N GLU A 421 4.25 -17.78 23.52
CA GLU A 421 3.19 -18.39 22.71
C GLU A 421 2.34 -17.36 21.98
N MET A 422 2.00 -16.24 22.62
CA MET A 422 1.20 -15.17 22.02
C MET A 422 1.97 -14.48 20.89
N ILE A 423 3.24 -14.15 21.12
CA ILE A 423 4.14 -13.61 20.10
C ILE A 423 4.27 -14.58 18.93
N TRP A 424 4.45 -15.87 19.22
CA TRP A 424 4.55 -16.88 18.17
C TRP A 424 3.26 -17.00 17.35
N LYS A 425 2.08 -17.00 18.00
CA LYS A 425 0.79 -17.01 17.30
C LYS A 425 0.60 -15.75 16.45
N GLN A 426 0.90 -14.56 16.97
CA GLN A 426 0.77 -13.31 16.23
C GLN A 426 1.74 -13.22 15.03
N ALA A 427 2.93 -13.79 15.16
CA ALA A 427 3.91 -13.79 14.08
C ALA A 427 3.55 -14.75 12.94
N ASN A 428 2.79 -15.82 13.22
CA ASN A 428 2.57 -16.94 12.28
C ASN A 428 1.10 -17.16 11.88
N PHE A 429 0.12 -16.58 12.56
CA PHE A 429 -1.30 -16.78 12.28
C PHE A 429 -2.03 -15.46 12.07
N ASP A 430 -3.02 -15.47 11.19
CA ASP A 430 -3.96 -14.37 10.96
C ASP A 430 -4.90 -14.25 12.15
N GLN A 431 -4.96 -13.08 12.77
CA GLN A 431 -5.73 -12.87 14.00
C GLN A 431 -7.25 -13.00 13.77
N LEU A 432 -7.71 -12.73 12.55
CA LEU A 432 -9.13 -12.77 12.22
C LEU A 432 -9.64 -14.19 12.00
N THR A 433 -8.97 -14.94 11.12
CA THR A 433 -9.41 -16.27 10.68
C THR A 433 -8.78 -17.42 11.49
N GLY A 434 -7.67 -17.16 12.19
CA GLY A 434 -6.88 -18.19 12.87
C GLY A 434 -6.08 -19.10 11.93
N LEU A 435 -6.10 -18.82 10.62
CA LEU A 435 -5.30 -19.54 9.63
C LEU A 435 -3.84 -19.07 9.67
N PRO A 436 -2.88 -19.88 9.18
CA PRO A 436 -1.54 -19.41 8.86
C PRO A 436 -1.56 -18.07 8.12
N ASN A 437 -0.73 -17.13 8.55
CA ASN A 437 -0.55 -15.85 7.86
C ASN A 437 0.50 -15.97 6.74
N ARG A 438 0.83 -14.85 6.08
CA ARG A 438 1.84 -14.81 5.01
C ARG A 438 3.20 -15.40 5.41
N ASN A 439 3.67 -15.18 6.64
CA ASN A 439 4.96 -15.70 7.09
C ASN A 439 4.93 -17.22 7.21
N MET A 440 3.92 -17.77 7.89
CA MET A 440 3.78 -19.20 8.09
C MET A 440 3.45 -19.94 6.79
N PHE A 441 2.66 -19.33 5.90
CA PHE A 441 2.44 -19.81 4.54
C PHE A 441 3.77 -20.00 3.80
N HIS A 442 4.61 -18.95 3.79
CA HIS A 442 5.89 -18.99 3.09
C HIS A 442 6.81 -20.06 3.69
N ASP A 443 6.92 -20.13 5.02
CA ASP A 443 7.71 -21.17 5.70
C ASP A 443 7.24 -22.59 5.32
N ARG A 444 5.93 -22.85 5.34
CA ARG A 444 5.38 -24.14 4.92
C ARG A 444 5.62 -24.44 3.44
N LEU A 445 5.47 -23.44 2.57
CA LEU A 445 5.72 -23.63 1.14
C LEU A 445 7.20 -23.98 0.88
N VAL A 446 8.13 -23.33 1.58
CA VAL A 446 9.56 -23.69 1.56
C VAL A 446 9.77 -25.14 1.97
N GLN A 447 9.17 -25.56 3.08
CA GLN A 447 9.29 -26.94 3.58
C GLN A 447 8.73 -27.96 2.60
N GLU A 448 7.56 -27.71 2.02
CA GLU A 448 6.92 -28.63 1.06
C GLU A 448 7.70 -28.70 -0.27
N VAL A 449 8.30 -27.60 -0.74
CA VAL A 449 9.20 -27.62 -1.92
C VAL A 449 10.44 -28.47 -1.65
N ILE A 450 11.10 -28.28 -0.50
CA ILE A 450 12.28 -29.08 -0.12
C ILE A 450 11.92 -30.57 -0.03
N LYS A 451 10.74 -30.87 0.52
CA LYS A 451 10.22 -32.24 0.63
C LYS A 451 9.91 -32.83 -0.76
N ALA A 452 9.27 -32.06 -1.64
CA ALA A 452 8.97 -32.45 -3.01
C ALA A 452 10.24 -32.79 -3.80
N ASP A 453 11.29 -31.97 -3.68
CA ASP A 453 12.59 -32.23 -4.29
C ASP A 453 13.25 -33.51 -3.78
N ARG A 454 13.23 -33.72 -2.46
CA ARG A 454 13.82 -34.91 -1.82
C ARG A 454 13.09 -36.19 -2.24
N ASP A 455 11.77 -36.15 -2.19
CA ASP A 455 10.91 -37.33 -2.36
C ASP A 455 10.47 -37.53 -3.83
N ARG A 456 10.89 -36.62 -4.73
CA ARG A 456 10.52 -36.56 -6.16
C ARG A 456 9.01 -36.58 -6.38
N THR A 457 8.29 -35.84 -5.54
CA THR A 457 6.85 -35.64 -5.66
C THR A 457 6.56 -34.25 -6.24
N SER A 458 5.32 -34.02 -6.64
CA SER A 458 4.86 -32.70 -7.07
C SER A 458 3.98 -32.08 -5.98
N LEU A 459 3.89 -30.75 -6.00
CA LEU A 459 2.93 -30.00 -5.20
C LEU A 459 2.18 -29.01 -6.08
N ALA A 460 1.00 -28.60 -5.64
CA ALA A 460 0.24 -27.53 -6.27
C ALA A 460 0.00 -26.40 -5.29
N LEU A 461 0.14 -25.18 -5.81
CA LEU A 461 -0.21 -23.97 -5.10
C LEU A 461 -1.47 -23.40 -5.76
N LEU A 462 -2.51 -23.21 -4.94
CA LEU A 462 -3.73 -22.51 -5.33
C LEU A 462 -3.71 -21.14 -4.64
N LEU A 463 -3.84 -20.08 -5.42
CA LEU A 463 -4.10 -18.73 -4.95
C LEU A 463 -5.58 -18.40 -5.20
N ILE A 464 -6.30 -17.97 -4.18
CA ILE A 464 -7.75 -17.82 -4.17
C ILE A 464 -8.09 -16.39 -3.78
N ASP A 465 -8.83 -15.67 -4.61
CA ASP A 465 -9.32 -14.33 -4.32
C ASP A 465 -10.85 -14.33 -4.32
N LEU A 466 -11.46 -13.75 -3.27
CA LEU A 466 -12.91 -13.67 -3.17
C LEU A 466 -13.47 -12.61 -4.10
N ASP A 467 -14.26 -13.03 -5.07
CA ASP A 467 -14.83 -12.14 -6.08
C ASP A 467 -15.78 -11.13 -5.42
N GLN A 468 -15.57 -9.85 -5.74
CA GLN A 468 -16.41 -8.73 -5.29
C GLN A 468 -16.46 -8.51 -3.77
N PHE A 469 -15.47 -9.01 -3.00
CA PHE A 469 -15.41 -8.77 -1.56
C PHE A 469 -15.45 -7.28 -1.17
N LYS A 470 -14.80 -6.42 -1.96
CA LYS A 470 -14.84 -4.96 -1.76
C LYS A 470 -16.27 -4.41 -1.76
N VAL A 471 -17.14 -4.89 -2.65
CA VAL A 471 -18.55 -4.45 -2.71
C VAL A 471 -19.28 -4.80 -1.42
N VAL A 472 -18.97 -5.95 -0.81
CA VAL A 472 -19.54 -6.35 0.49
C VAL A 472 -19.09 -5.39 1.58
N ASN A 473 -17.80 -5.04 1.65
CA ASN A 473 -17.29 -4.07 2.63
C ASN A 473 -17.92 -2.69 2.44
N ASP A 474 -18.02 -2.21 1.19
CA ASP A 474 -18.55 -0.89 0.88
C ASP A 474 -20.07 -0.81 1.17
N THR A 475 -20.79 -1.92 1.08
CA THR A 475 -22.26 -1.99 1.28
C THR A 475 -22.65 -2.31 2.73
N LEU A 476 -21.98 -3.26 3.38
CA LEU A 476 -22.36 -3.81 4.69
C LEU A 476 -21.37 -3.45 5.82
N GLY A 477 -20.25 -2.81 5.49
CA GLY A 477 -19.21 -2.42 6.43
C GLY A 477 -18.18 -3.52 6.71
N HIS A 478 -17.03 -3.10 7.24
CA HIS A 478 -15.89 -3.98 7.50
C HIS A 478 -16.16 -5.10 8.51
N ASP A 479 -16.97 -4.84 9.54
CA ASP A 479 -17.32 -5.86 10.55
C ASP A 479 -18.01 -7.08 9.91
N MET A 480 -18.81 -6.84 8.87
CA MET A 480 -19.52 -7.90 8.17
C MET A 480 -18.64 -8.60 7.14
N GLY A 481 -17.72 -7.86 6.50
CA GLY A 481 -16.63 -8.44 5.71
C GLY A 481 -15.76 -9.39 6.55
N ASP A 482 -15.49 -9.04 7.81
CA ASP A 482 -14.72 -9.87 8.73
C ASP A 482 -15.42 -11.20 9.06
N VAL A 483 -16.75 -11.19 9.19
CA VAL A 483 -17.55 -12.41 9.35
C VAL A 483 -17.49 -13.28 8.10
N LEU A 484 -17.61 -12.66 6.92
CA LEU A 484 -17.50 -13.34 5.64
C LEU A 484 -16.13 -14.02 5.50
N LEU A 485 -15.04 -13.34 5.83
CA LEU A 485 -13.68 -13.87 5.76
C LEU A 485 -13.46 -15.07 6.67
N LYS A 486 -14.00 -15.04 7.90
CA LYS A 486 -13.95 -16.18 8.83
C LYS A 486 -14.67 -17.40 8.26
N GLU A 487 -15.87 -17.20 7.72
CA GLU A 487 -16.66 -18.29 7.15
C GLU A 487 -16.02 -18.82 5.85
N ALA A 488 -15.48 -17.95 5.00
CA ALA A 488 -14.74 -18.35 3.79
C ALA A 488 -13.51 -19.20 4.14
N GLY A 489 -12.69 -18.76 5.10
CA GLY A 489 -11.53 -19.53 5.56
C GLY A 489 -11.90 -20.91 6.12
N LYS A 490 -13.03 -21.00 6.83
CA LYS A 490 -13.57 -22.28 7.30
C LYS A 490 -14.02 -23.17 6.15
N ARG A 491 -14.80 -22.64 5.20
CA ARG A 491 -15.30 -23.40 4.04
C ARG A 491 -14.17 -23.93 3.16
N ILE A 492 -13.11 -23.14 2.94
CA ILE A 492 -11.91 -23.58 2.21
C ILE A 492 -11.20 -24.70 2.98
N THR A 493 -11.04 -24.55 4.30
CA THR A 493 -10.42 -25.56 5.17
C THR A 493 -11.18 -26.89 5.13
N ASP A 494 -12.51 -26.86 5.16
CA ASP A 494 -13.36 -28.06 5.07
C ASP A 494 -13.29 -28.75 3.69
N CYS A 495 -12.77 -28.07 2.67
CA CYS A 495 -12.62 -28.65 1.34
C CYS A 495 -11.39 -29.56 1.20
N VAL A 496 -10.34 -29.29 1.97
CA VAL A 496 -9.00 -29.86 1.81
C VAL A 496 -8.68 -30.93 2.87
N ARG A 497 -7.58 -31.65 2.71
CA ARG A 497 -7.15 -32.67 3.70
C ARG A 497 -6.40 -31.99 4.84
N HIS A 498 -6.28 -32.69 5.97
CA HIS A 498 -5.51 -32.17 7.11
C HIS A 498 -4.00 -32.05 6.83
N SER A 499 -3.48 -32.79 5.85
CA SER A 499 -2.11 -32.67 5.35
C SER A 499 -1.89 -31.38 4.56
N ASP A 500 -2.94 -30.83 3.96
CA ASP A 500 -2.86 -29.65 3.11
C ASP A 500 -2.85 -28.40 3.99
N THR A 501 -2.25 -27.33 3.50
CA THR A 501 -2.17 -26.06 4.24
C THR A 501 -3.07 -25.04 3.60
N VAL A 502 -4.04 -24.51 4.35
CA VAL A 502 -4.80 -23.31 4.00
C VAL A 502 -4.19 -22.13 4.74
N ALA A 503 -3.99 -21.00 4.07
CA ALA A 503 -3.51 -19.77 4.68
C ALA A 503 -4.29 -18.56 4.16
N ARG A 504 -4.25 -17.45 4.91
CA ARG A 504 -4.73 -16.14 4.47
C ARG A 504 -3.55 -15.19 4.39
N ILE A 505 -3.25 -14.71 3.20
CA ILE A 505 -2.04 -13.91 2.94
C ILE A 505 -2.27 -12.40 3.15
N GLY A 506 -3.53 -11.96 3.05
CA GLY A 506 -3.96 -10.58 3.30
C GLY A 506 -5.29 -10.28 2.61
N GLY A 507 -6.03 -9.27 3.06
CA GLY A 507 -7.29 -8.85 2.42
C GLY A 507 -8.29 -10.01 2.26
N ASP A 508 -8.72 -10.22 1.02
CA ASP A 508 -9.59 -11.28 0.50
C ASP A 508 -8.84 -12.47 -0.13
N GLU A 509 -7.52 -12.53 0.03
CA GLU A 509 -6.67 -13.56 -0.59
C GLU A 509 -6.35 -14.72 0.37
N PHE A 510 -6.68 -15.92 -0.09
CA PHE A 510 -6.38 -17.19 0.54
C PHE A 510 -5.42 -18.01 -0.33
N THR A 511 -4.68 -18.93 0.29
CA THR A 511 -3.86 -19.91 -0.44
C THR A 511 -4.12 -21.32 0.06
N VAL A 512 -3.97 -22.28 -0.83
CA VAL A 512 -3.95 -23.71 -0.49
C VAL A 512 -2.70 -24.35 -1.07
N ILE A 513 -1.92 -25.01 -0.21
CA ILE A 513 -0.77 -25.84 -0.60
C ILE A 513 -1.21 -27.30 -0.55
N LEU A 514 -1.20 -27.94 -1.71
CA LEU A 514 -1.48 -29.37 -1.88
C LEU A 514 -0.15 -30.11 -1.99
N SER A 515 0.22 -30.81 -0.94
CA SER A 515 1.46 -31.62 -0.87
C SER A 515 1.26 -33.01 -1.48
N GLU A 516 2.34 -33.61 -1.98
CA GLU A 516 2.38 -35.03 -2.41
C GLU A 516 1.33 -35.39 -3.49
N ILE A 517 1.25 -34.58 -4.54
CA ILE A 517 0.31 -34.79 -5.64
C ILE A 517 0.73 -36.02 -6.46
N SER A 518 -0.20 -36.96 -6.59
CA SER A 518 -0.12 -38.13 -7.48
C SER A 518 -0.93 -37.92 -8.76
N GLU A 519 -0.76 -38.78 -9.77
CA GLU A 519 -1.56 -38.74 -11.01
C GLU A 519 -3.08 -38.83 -10.77
N ASP A 520 -3.52 -39.46 -9.68
CA ASP A 520 -4.94 -39.57 -9.29
C ASP A 520 -5.48 -38.32 -8.58
N THR A 521 -4.61 -37.35 -8.25
CA THR A 521 -4.99 -36.15 -7.52
C THR A 521 -5.65 -35.15 -8.45
N ASN A 522 -6.98 -35.07 -8.38
CA ASN A 522 -7.75 -34.20 -9.25
C ASN A 522 -7.91 -32.79 -8.65
N ILE A 523 -6.95 -31.92 -8.97
CA ILE A 523 -6.89 -30.52 -8.53
C ILE A 523 -8.08 -29.72 -9.07
N GLU A 524 -8.56 -30.03 -10.28
CA GLU A 524 -9.72 -29.38 -10.89
C GLU A 524 -10.99 -29.65 -10.07
N ILE A 525 -11.22 -30.91 -9.67
CA ILE A 525 -12.35 -31.27 -8.81
C ILE A 525 -12.28 -30.53 -7.48
N LEU A 526 -11.10 -30.43 -6.87
CA LEU A 526 -10.94 -29.69 -5.61
C LEU A 526 -11.20 -28.19 -5.80
N SER A 527 -10.67 -27.59 -6.86
CA SER A 527 -10.87 -26.16 -7.17
C SER A 527 -12.35 -25.86 -7.39
N GLN A 528 -13.04 -26.70 -8.17
CA GLN A 528 -14.49 -26.58 -8.38
C GLN A 528 -15.28 -26.78 -7.08
N LYS A 529 -14.84 -27.69 -6.22
CA LYS A 529 -15.45 -27.92 -4.90
C LYS A 529 -15.31 -26.67 -4.03
N ILE A 530 -14.15 -26.04 -4.00
CA ILE A 530 -13.91 -24.80 -3.24
C ILE A 530 -14.83 -23.68 -3.75
N ILE A 531 -14.83 -23.43 -5.06
CA ILE A 531 -15.70 -22.41 -5.69
C ILE A 531 -17.16 -22.66 -5.32
N LYS A 532 -17.66 -23.88 -5.51
CA LYS A 532 -19.06 -24.23 -5.19
C LYS A 532 -19.42 -24.03 -3.71
N ARG A 533 -18.48 -24.29 -2.79
CA ARG A 533 -18.70 -24.07 -1.35
C ARG A 533 -18.71 -22.57 -1.01
N LEU A 534 -17.93 -21.77 -1.71
CA LEU A 534 -17.96 -20.32 -1.58
C LEU A 534 -19.21 -19.71 -2.23
N GLU A 535 -19.82 -20.34 -3.24
CA GLU A 535 -21.10 -19.88 -3.82
C GLU A 535 -22.33 -20.10 -2.94
N GLU A 536 -22.22 -20.91 -1.89
CA GLU A 536 -23.30 -21.08 -0.90
C GLU A 536 -23.56 -19.77 -0.15
N GLU A 537 -24.82 -19.53 0.24
CA GLU A 537 -25.27 -18.33 0.95
C GLU A 537 -24.40 -18.00 2.17
N PHE A 538 -23.89 -16.76 2.24
CA PHE A 538 -23.28 -16.21 3.46
C PHE A 538 -24.34 -15.46 4.25
N LEU A 539 -24.57 -15.91 5.49
CA LEU A 539 -25.52 -15.31 6.40
C LEU A 539 -24.79 -14.27 7.26
N LEU A 540 -24.98 -13.01 6.91
CA LEU A 540 -24.21 -11.87 7.39
C LEU A 540 -25.12 -10.94 8.20
N GLY A 541 -25.32 -11.29 9.47
CA GLY A 541 -26.35 -10.65 10.30
C GLY A 541 -27.73 -11.06 9.82
N ASP A 542 -28.53 -10.10 9.35
CA ASP A 542 -29.86 -10.32 8.79
C ASP A 542 -29.86 -10.39 7.25
N GLU A 543 -28.72 -10.13 6.60
CA GLU A 543 -28.57 -10.12 5.14
C GLU A 543 -28.00 -11.43 4.61
N ILE A 544 -28.39 -11.79 3.38
CA ILE A 544 -27.87 -12.96 2.65
C ILE A 544 -27.03 -12.46 1.49
N VAL A 545 -25.76 -12.85 1.47
CA VAL A 545 -24.81 -12.45 0.43
C VAL A 545 -24.34 -13.68 -0.36
N HIS A 546 -24.24 -13.51 -1.68
CA HIS A 546 -23.66 -14.48 -2.58
C HIS A 546 -22.36 -13.92 -3.15
N ILE A 547 -21.24 -14.58 -2.86
CA ILE A 547 -19.94 -14.31 -3.49
C ILE A 547 -19.39 -15.60 -4.11
N SER A 548 -18.31 -15.49 -4.84
CA SER A 548 -17.56 -16.64 -5.35
C SER A 548 -16.06 -16.36 -5.21
N ALA A 549 -15.23 -17.16 -5.87
CA ALA A 549 -13.80 -16.93 -5.90
C ALA A 549 -13.20 -17.23 -7.27
N SER A 550 -12.13 -16.49 -7.58
CA SER A 550 -11.24 -16.74 -8.70
C SER A 550 -9.99 -17.45 -8.20
N ILE A 551 -9.62 -18.59 -8.81
CA ILE A 551 -8.50 -19.44 -8.36
C ILE A 551 -7.40 -19.53 -9.42
N GLY A 552 -6.16 -19.23 -9.03
CA GLY A 552 -4.96 -19.48 -9.83
C GLY A 552 -4.21 -20.71 -9.36
N ILE A 553 -3.83 -21.59 -10.29
CA ILE A 553 -3.19 -22.87 -9.98
C ILE A 553 -1.80 -22.95 -10.61
N THR A 554 -0.80 -23.30 -9.81
CA THR A 554 0.55 -23.67 -10.30
C THR A 554 1.01 -25.00 -9.74
N LEU A 555 1.87 -25.68 -10.49
CA LEU A 555 2.45 -26.97 -10.19
C LEU A 555 3.96 -26.87 -10.06
N TYR A 556 4.52 -27.32 -8.95
CA TYR A 556 5.97 -27.48 -8.80
C TYR A 556 6.36 -28.94 -9.04
N PRO A 557 7.42 -29.22 -9.81
CA PRO A 557 8.39 -28.28 -10.40
C PRO A 557 8.09 -27.83 -11.84
N ASN A 558 6.92 -28.17 -12.40
CA ASN A 558 6.64 -27.96 -13.83
C ASN A 558 6.51 -26.48 -14.23
N ASP A 559 5.85 -25.69 -13.38
CA ASP A 559 5.53 -24.29 -13.64
C ASP A 559 6.55 -23.33 -13.03
N ALA A 560 7.42 -23.79 -12.13
CA ALA A 560 8.45 -22.99 -11.50
C ALA A 560 9.56 -23.85 -10.87
N SER A 561 10.78 -23.32 -10.83
CA SER A 561 11.94 -23.91 -10.15
C SER A 561 12.25 -23.28 -8.79
N ASP A 562 11.54 -22.23 -8.43
CA ASP A 562 11.72 -21.48 -7.19
C ASP A 562 10.37 -20.96 -6.67
N ILE A 563 10.33 -20.66 -5.38
CA ILE A 563 9.10 -20.33 -4.65
C ILE A 563 8.50 -19.00 -5.10
N ASP A 564 9.34 -17.98 -5.34
CA ASP A 564 8.87 -16.66 -5.76
C ASP A 564 8.21 -16.74 -7.14
N THR A 565 8.82 -17.48 -8.07
CA THR A 565 8.24 -17.75 -9.39
C THR A 565 6.94 -18.56 -9.27
N LEU A 566 6.87 -19.54 -8.36
CA LEU A 566 5.67 -20.36 -8.15
C LEU A 566 4.47 -19.51 -7.68
N ILE A 567 4.69 -18.63 -6.70
CA ILE A 567 3.67 -17.70 -6.18
C ILE A 567 3.26 -16.71 -7.28
N LYS A 568 4.23 -16.12 -7.98
CA LYS A 568 3.98 -15.18 -9.08
C LYS A 568 3.15 -15.80 -10.20
N ASN A 569 3.46 -17.05 -10.56
CA ASN A 569 2.74 -17.76 -11.61
C ASN A 569 1.30 -18.11 -11.16
N ALA A 570 1.08 -18.36 -9.86
CA ALA A 570 -0.26 -18.59 -9.30
C ALA A 570 -1.10 -17.31 -9.36
N ASP A 571 -0.51 -16.16 -9.05
CA ASP A 571 -1.13 -14.84 -9.19
C ASP A 571 -1.54 -14.54 -10.64
N GLN A 572 -0.66 -14.79 -11.61
CA GLN A 572 -0.98 -14.63 -13.02
C GLN A 572 -2.14 -15.52 -13.47
N ALA A 573 -2.18 -16.75 -12.97
CA ALA A 573 -3.27 -17.68 -13.26
C ALA A 573 -4.59 -17.24 -12.62
N MET A 574 -4.56 -16.72 -11.39
CA MET A 574 -5.72 -16.19 -10.69
C MET A 574 -6.29 -14.97 -11.41
N TYR A 575 -5.41 -14.06 -11.83
CA TYR A 575 -5.81 -12.92 -12.63
C TYR A 575 -6.44 -13.33 -13.96
N ALA A 576 -5.90 -14.35 -14.62
CA ALA A 576 -6.50 -14.91 -15.83
C ALA A 576 -7.89 -15.51 -15.58
N ALA A 577 -8.13 -16.11 -14.41
CA ALA A 577 -9.47 -16.55 -14.00
C ALA A 577 -10.43 -15.37 -13.83
N LYS A 578 -9.98 -14.25 -13.23
CA LYS A 578 -10.80 -13.02 -13.14
C LYS A 578 -11.19 -12.49 -14.52
N GLN A 579 -10.28 -12.51 -15.50
CA GLN A 579 -10.54 -12.04 -16.86
C GLN A 579 -11.48 -12.96 -17.66
N LYS A 580 -11.50 -14.26 -17.37
CA LYS A 580 -12.41 -15.23 -18.02
C LYS A 580 -13.86 -15.12 -17.56
N GLY A 581 -14.17 -14.15 -16.69
CA GLY A 581 -15.51 -13.92 -16.16
C GLY A 581 -15.67 -14.18 -14.67
N ARG A 582 -14.55 -14.35 -13.91
CA ARG A 582 -14.55 -14.71 -12.48
C ARG A 582 -15.21 -16.07 -12.22
N HIS A 583 -15.44 -16.45 -10.96
CA HIS A 583 -16.17 -17.69 -10.61
C HIS A 583 -15.55 -18.98 -11.21
N CYS A 584 -14.24 -18.98 -11.45
CA CYS A 584 -13.56 -20.09 -12.12
C CYS A 584 -12.12 -20.22 -11.63
N PHE A 585 -11.45 -21.27 -12.10
CA PHE A 585 -10.03 -21.46 -11.90
C PHE A 585 -9.28 -21.41 -13.23
N SER A 586 -7.99 -21.07 -13.18
CA SER A 586 -7.09 -21.21 -14.31
C SER A 586 -5.76 -21.78 -13.85
N TYR A 587 -5.20 -22.68 -14.65
CA TYR A 587 -3.79 -23.06 -14.52
C TYR A 587 -2.92 -21.95 -15.07
N PHE A 588 -1.70 -21.88 -14.53
CA PHE A 588 -0.62 -21.14 -15.16
C PHE A 588 -0.25 -21.78 -16.50
N THR A 589 0.01 -20.92 -17.49
CA THR A 589 0.62 -21.32 -18.75
C THR A 589 1.65 -20.26 -19.16
N GLN A 590 2.66 -20.66 -19.92
CA GLN A 590 3.65 -19.72 -20.44
C GLN A 590 3.02 -18.59 -21.27
N SER A 591 1.93 -18.90 -22.01
CA SER A 591 1.17 -17.91 -22.77
C SER A 591 0.49 -16.86 -21.89
N LEU A 592 0.03 -17.21 -20.68
CA LEU A 592 -0.51 -16.23 -19.72
C LEU A 592 0.59 -15.29 -19.24
N GLN A 593 1.79 -15.82 -18.97
CA GLN A 593 2.94 -15.01 -18.58
C GLN A 593 3.31 -14.01 -19.69
N GLU A 594 3.37 -14.47 -20.93
CA GLU A 594 3.66 -13.62 -22.10
C GLU A 594 2.58 -12.55 -22.28
N ALA A 595 1.30 -12.90 -22.16
CA ALA A 595 0.19 -11.95 -22.25
C ALA A 595 0.24 -10.88 -21.14
N ALA A 596 0.54 -11.27 -19.90
CA ALA A 596 0.68 -10.33 -18.78
C ALA A 596 1.86 -9.36 -19.01
N GLN A 597 3.01 -9.87 -19.46
CA GLN A 597 4.15 -9.02 -19.83
C GLN A 597 3.83 -8.10 -21.01
N HIS A 598 3.12 -8.62 -22.02
CA HIS A 598 2.69 -7.87 -23.19
C HIS A 598 1.82 -6.68 -22.80
N ARG A 599 0.81 -6.94 -21.96
CA ARG A 599 -0.11 -5.94 -21.40
C ARG A 599 0.62 -4.88 -20.59
N LEU A 600 1.55 -5.27 -19.71
CA LEU A 600 2.34 -4.33 -18.92
C LEU A 600 3.17 -3.40 -19.82
N ARG A 601 3.85 -3.95 -20.83
CA ARG A 601 4.60 -3.16 -21.81
C ARG A 601 3.68 -2.20 -22.56
N LEU A 602 2.54 -2.71 -23.05
CA LEU A 602 1.58 -1.90 -23.79
C LEU A 602 0.99 -0.77 -22.94
N THR A 603 0.82 -0.98 -21.63
CA THR A 603 0.34 0.04 -20.69
C THR A 603 1.33 1.21 -20.59
N ASN A 604 2.63 0.87 -20.48
CA ASN A 604 3.69 1.88 -20.46
C ASN A 604 3.81 2.59 -21.81
N ASP A 605 3.75 1.84 -22.92
CA ASP A 605 3.78 2.38 -24.27
C ASP A 605 2.61 3.35 -24.50
N LEU A 606 1.41 3.05 -23.99
CA LEU A 606 0.21 3.87 -24.13
C LEU A 606 0.35 5.23 -23.40
N ARG A 607 0.95 5.23 -22.20
CA ARG A 607 1.26 6.49 -21.47
C ARG A 607 2.21 7.39 -22.25
N ILE A 608 3.20 6.79 -22.92
CA ILE A 608 4.17 7.52 -23.74
C ILE A 608 3.48 8.03 -25.01
N ALA A 609 2.63 7.22 -25.65
CA ALA A 609 1.93 7.54 -26.89
C ALA A 609 1.08 8.82 -26.78
N LEU A 610 0.38 9.01 -25.66
CA LEU A 610 -0.42 10.21 -25.39
C LEU A 610 0.43 11.50 -25.35
N ARG A 611 1.71 11.41 -24.98
CA ARG A 611 2.62 12.56 -24.89
C ARG A 611 3.43 12.79 -26.17
N GLN A 612 3.65 11.75 -26.97
CA GLN A 612 4.52 11.78 -28.14
C GLN A 612 3.79 11.81 -29.49
N GLU A 613 2.52 12.24 -29.51
CA GLU A 613 1.71 12.40 -30.73
C GLU A 613 1.69 11.12 -31.61
N GLN A 614 1.62 9.94 -30.99
CA GLN A 614 1.64 8.65 -31.71
C GLN A 614 0.24 8.22 -32.20
N PHE A 615 -0.78 9.03 -31.94
CA PHE A 615 -2.16 8.78 -32.36
C PHE A 615 -2.49 9.55 -33.62
N GLU A 616 -3.32 8.94 -34.45
CA GLU A 616 -3.87 9.55 -35.66
C GLU A 616 -5.37 9.27 -35.75
N LEU A 617 -6.13 10.20 -36.34
CA LEU A 617 -7.54 10.01 -36.61
C LEU A 617 -7.77 9.58 -38.04
N TYR A 618 -8.51 8.50 -38.20
CA TYR A 618 -9.05 8.03 -39.46
C TYR A 618 -10.54 8.32 -39.48
N PHE A 619 -11.08 8.47 -40.68
CA PHE A 619 -12.45 8.90 -40.89
C PHE A 619 -13.14 7.96 -41.87
N GLN A 620 -14.33 7.52 -41.51
CA GLN A 620 -15.15 6.70 -42.38
C GLN A 620 -16.41 7.47 -42.81
N PRO A 621 -16.72 7.55 -44.11
CA PRO A 621 -17.86 8.33 -44.58
C PRO A 621 -19.19 7.67 -44.26
N ILE A 622 -20.15 8.49 -43.85
CA ILE A 622 -21.55 8.13 -43.67
C ILE A 622 -22.36 8.80 -44.78
N ILE A 623 -23.06 7.97 -45.56
CA ILE A 623 -23.76 8.37 -46.77
C ILE A 623 -25.24 8.56 -46.47
N ASP A 624 -25.83 9.64 -46.96
CA ASP A 624 -27.28 9.79 -47.03
C ASP A 624 -27.82 8.91 -48.17
N LEU A 625 -28.61 7.90 -47.81
CA LEU A 625 -29.14 6.93 -48.75
C LEU A 625 -30.11 7.54 -49.77
N LYS A 626 -30.72 8.70 -49.47
CA LYS A 626 -31.62 9.39 -50.41
C LYS A 626 -30.85 10.19 -51.47
N SER A 627 -29.77 10.86 -51.08
CA SER A 627 -29.02 11.74 -51.98
C SER A 627 -27.80 11.06 -52.63
N GLY A 628 -27.27 10.01 -52.01
CA GLY A 628 -26.02 9.33 -52.39
C GLY A 628 -24.77 10.14 -52.06
N ARG A 629 -24.87 11.12 -51.14
CA ARG A 629 -23.78 12.04 -50.78
C ARG A 629 -23.23 11.73 -49.40
N ILE A 630 -21.94 11.98 -49.22
CA ILE A 630 -21.30 11.97 -47.90
C ILE A 630 -21.82 13.19 -47.12
N VAL A 631 -22.41 12.92 -45.96
CA VAL A 631 -22.99 13.97 -45.10
C VAL A 631 -22.40 13.97 -43.69
N LYS A 632 -21.79 12.87 -43.27
CA LYS A 632 -21.08 12.77 -41.99
C LYS A 632 -19.81 11.94 -42.13
N ALA A 633 -18.96 12.00 -41.10
CA ALA A 633 -17.80 11.14 -40.96
C ALA A 633 -17.73 10.57 -39.54
N GLU A 634 -17.56 9.26 -39.40
CA GLU A 634 -17.21 8.65 -38.11
C GLU A 634 -15.71 8.79 -37.87
N THR A 635 -15.32 9.26 -36.68
CA THR A 635 -13.94 9.37 -36.25
C THR A 635 -13.47 8.10 -35.56
N LEU A 636 -12.36 7.56 -36.05
CA LEU A 636 -11.78 6.32 -35.61
C LEU A 636 -10.31 6.51 -35.26
N VAL A 637 -9.98 6.43 -33.97
CA VAL A 637 -8.60 6.58 -33.49
C VAL A 637 -7.72 5.40 -33.91
N ARG A 638 -6.49 5.69 -34.32
CA ARG A 638 -5.44 4.73 -34.66
C ARG A 638 -4.18 5.03 -33.87
N TRP A 639 -3.52 3.98 -33.41
CA TRP A 639 -2.24 4.09 -32.71
C TRP A 639 -1.12 3.53 -33.56
N HIS A 640 -0.18 4.40 -33.95
CA HIS A 640 1.02 4.05 -34.69
C HIS A 640 2.22 3.96 -33.74
N HIS A 641 2.47 2.76 -33.23
CA HIS A 641 3.57 2.53 -32.31
C HIS A 641 4.91 2.43 -33.07
N PRO A 642 5.97 3.15 -32.66
CA PRO A 642 7.24 3.22 -33.41
C PRO A 642 7.91 1.88 -33.69
N GLN A 643 7.76 0.90 -32.79
CA GLN A 643 8.37 -0.42 -32.93
C GLN A 643 7.39 -1.51 -33.38
N ARG A 644 6.08 -1.34 -33.11
CA ARG A 644 5.06 -2.39 -33.31
C ARG A 644 4.21 -2.13 -34.55
N GLY A 645 4.28 -0.93 -35.13
CA GLY A 645 3.38 -0.52 -36.20
C GLY A 645 1.98 -0.21 -35.67
N ALA A 646 0.95 -0.52 -36.46
CA ALA A 646 -0.43 -0.24 -36.09
C ALA A 646 -0.90 -1.18 -34.96
N VAL A 647 -1.26 -0.62 -33.82
CA VAL A 647 -1.85 -1.36 -32.69
C VAL A 647 -3.37 -1.36 -32.81
N SER A 648 -4.00 -2.50 -32.50
CA SER A 648 -5.45 -2.69 -32.64
C SER A 648 -6.23 -1.77 -31.68
N PRO A 649 -7.25 -1.01 -32.16
CA PRO A 649 -8.15 -0.23 -31.31
C PRO A 649 -8.78 -1.04 -30.18
N THR A 650 -9.22 -2.27 -30.46
CA THR A 650 -9.83 -3.15 -29.44
C THR A 650 -8.86 -3.44 -28.29
N GLU A 651 -7.56 -3.50 -28.57
CA GLU A 651 -6.54 -3.79 -27.56
C GLU A 651 -6.22 -2.56 -26.70
N PHE A 652 -5.91 -1.42 -27.33
CA PHE A 652 -5.46 -0.26 -26.58
C PHE A 652 -6.59 0.57 -25.96
N ILE A 653 -7.80 0.56 -26.54
CA ILE A 653 -8.96 1.26 -25.96
C ILE A 653 -9.37 0.56 -24.67
N HIS A 654 -9.50 -0.77 -24.68
CA HIS A 654 -9.79 -1.53 -23.47
C HIS A 654 -8.76 -1.29 -22.36
N LEU A 655 -7.48 -1.25 -22.73
CA LEU A 655 -6.41 -0.93 -21.80
C LEU A 655 -6.49 0.51 -21.27
N ALA A 656 -6.85 1.47 -22.12
CA ALA A 656 -7.04 2.86 -21.73
C ALA A 656 -8.21 3.00 -20.73
N GLU A 657 -9.29 2.24 -20.89
CA GLU A 657 -10.44 2.23 -19.99
C GLU A 657 -10.08 1.71 -18.60
N GLU A 658 -9.43 0.55 -18.53
CA GLU A 658 -9.03 -0.07 -17.26
C GLU A 658 -8.02 0.78 -16.47
N THR A 659 -7.20 1.55 -17.17
CA THR A 659 -6.14 2.38 -16.56
C THR A 659 -6.56 3.84 -16.36
N GLY A 660 -7.78 4.21 -16.74
CA GLY A 660 -8.29 5.59 -16.68
C GLY A 660 -7.71 6.55 -17.72
N MET A 661 -6.80 6.09 -18.59
CA MET A 661 -6.19 6.89 -19.66
C MET A 661 -7.17 7.21 -20.81
N ILE A 662 -8.31 6.51 -20.88
CA ILE A 662 -9.35 6.74 -21.89
C ILE A 662 -9.87 8.18 -21.88
N ASN A 663 -9.81 8.84 -20.73
CA ASN A 663 -10.23 10.22 -20.58
C ASN A 663 -9.35 11.18 -21.38
N GLN A 664 -8.03 11.12 -21.14
CA GLN A 664 -7.04 11.94 -21.87
C GLN A 664 -7.05 11.64 -23.36
N LEU A 665 -7.20 10.36 -23.73
CA LEU A 665 -7.33 9.96 -25.12
C LEU A 665 -8.60 10.54 -25.75
N GLY A 666 -9.72 10.46 -25.05
CA GLY A 666 -11.01 10.97 -25.49
C GLY A 666 -11.01 12.47 -25.71
N ASP A 667 -10.40 13.24 -24.80
CA ASP A 667 -10.27 14.70 -24.95
C ASP A 667 -9.43 15.07 -26.17
N TRP A 668 -8.34 14.33 -26.40
CA TRP A 668 -7.52 14.50 -27.59
C TRP A 668 -8.31 14.17 -28.87
N VAL A 669 -9.03 13.04 -28.90
CA VAL A 669 -9.86 12.63 -30.04
C VAL A 669 -10.94 13.67 -30.32
N PHE A 670 -11.65 14.14 -29.29
CA PHE A 670 -12.70 15.15 -29.42
C PHE A 670 -12.15 16.46 -30.00
N THR A 671 -11.05 16.97 -29.42
CA THR A 671 -10.42 18.22 -29.87
C THR A 671 -10.01 18.15 -31.33
N GLN A 672 -9.38 17.06 -31.75
CA GLN A 672 -8.98 16.86 -33.15
C GLN A 672 -10.20 16.70 -34.07
N SER A 673 -11.27 16.05 -33.60
CA SER A 673 -12.53 15.86 -34.36
C SER A 673 -13.25 17.18 -34.60
N VAL A 674 -13.37 18.03 -33.57
CA VAL A 674 -13.97 19.37 -33.67
C VAL A 674 -13.17 20.24 -34.65
N HIS A 675 -11.83 20.15 -34.60
CA HIS A 675 -10.98 20.86 -35.55
C HIS A 675 -11.27 20.45 -37.01
N ARG A 676 -11.45 19.14 -37.26
CA ARG A 676 -11.81 18.63 -38.59
C ARG A 676 -13.23 19.00 -39.00
N ALA A 677 -14.19 18.95 -38.09
CA ALA A 677 -15.54 19.42 -38.34
C ALA A 677 -15.54 20.89 -38.81
N ALA A 678 -14.76 21.77 -38.16
CA ALA A 678 -14.62 23.18 -38.56
C ALA A 678 -14.10 23.36 -40.00
N GLN A 679 -13.15 22.53 -40.40
CA GLN A 679 -12.56 22.57 -41.74
C GLN A 679 -13.56 22.05 -42.78
N TRP A 680 -14.22 20.93 -42.50
CA TRP A 680 -15.15 20.28 -43.41
C TRP A 680 -16.49 20.99 -43.53
N CYS A 681 -16.92 21.75 -42.53
CA CYS A 681 -18.06 22.65 -42.67
C CYS A 681 -17.83 23.68 -43.79
N LYS A 682 -16.62 24.23 -43.87
CA LYS A 682 -16.24 25.19 -44.92
C LYS A 682 -16.01 24.53 -46.28
N HIS A 683 -15.58 23.28 -46.28
CA HIS A 683 -15.19 22.57 -47.50
C HIS A 683 -16.36 21.86 -48.19
N PHE A 684 -17.24 21.21 -47.43
CA PHE A 684 -18.37 20.43 -47.96
C PHE A 684 -19.69 21.18 -47.86
N ASN A 685 -20.13 21.48 -46.64
CA ASN A 685 -21.33 22.25 -46.35
C ASN A 685 -21.38 22.61 -44.86
N ASP A 686 -22.04 23.72 -44.50
CA ASP A 686 -22.10 24.22 -43.12
C ASP A 686 -22.78 23.25 -42.13
N GLU A 687 -23.51 22.24 -42.62
CA GLU A 687 -24.23 21.22 -41.83
C GLU A 687 -23.44 19.92 -41.69
N PHE A 688 -22.19 19.83 -42.15
CA PHE A 688 -21.41 18.59 -42.09
C PHE A 688 -21.17 18.18 -40.63
N GLN A 689 -21.31 16.89 -40.35
CA GLN A 689 -21.21 16.37 -38.98
C GLN A 689 -20.08 15.35 -38.83
N VAL A 690 -19.43 15.37 -37.67
CA VAL A 690 -18.41 14.38 -37.30
C VAL A 690 -18.89 13.60 -36.08
N SER A 691 -18.85 12.28 -36.18
CA SER A 691 -19.19 11.35 -35.10
C SER A 691 -17.94 10.99 -34.30
N VAL A 692 -18.06 10.96 -32.97
CA VAL A 692 -16.99 10.61 -32.04
C VAL A 692 -17.49 9.59 -31.02
N ASN A 693 -16.83 8.43 -30.99
CA ASN A 693 -17.11 7.38 -30.01
C ASN A 693 -16.67 7.80 -28.61
N MET A 694 -17.54 7.56 -27.62
CA MET A 694 -17.28 7.87 -26.22
C MET A 694 -17.47 6.63 -25.34
N SER A 695 -16.41 6.28 -24.61
CA SER A 695 -16.42 5.13 -23.70
C SER A 695 -17.34 5.40 -22.50
N PRO A 696 -18.07 4.37 -22.00
CA PRO A 696 -18.78 4.44 -20.73
C PRO A 696 -17.91 4.91 -19.54
N ALA A 697 -16.61 4.63 -19.58
CA ALA A 697 -15.68 5.05 -18.54
C ALA A 697 -15.50 6.57 -18.46
N GLN A 698 -15.65 7.28 -19.58
CA GLN A 698 -15.56 8.74 -19.62
C GLN A 698 -16.79 9.42 -18.99
N PHE A 699 -17.92 8.72 -18.92
CA PHE A 699 -19.12 9.21 -18.23
C PHE A 699 -19.00 9.18 -16.69
N ARG A 700 -17.99 8.50 -16.12
CA ARG A 700 -17.76 8.46 -14.66
C ARG A 700 -16.90 9.60 -14.10
N LEU A 701 -16.28 10.41 -14.96
CA LEU A 701 -15.51 11.59 -14.54
C LEU A 701 -16.39 12.68 -13.92
N ASP A 702 -15.80 13.56 -13.11
CA ASP A 702 -16.48 14.77 -12.64
C ASP A 702 -17.02 15.58 -13.85
N THR A 703 -18.34 15.73 -13.85
CA THR A 703 -19.13 16.37 -14.90
C THR A 703 -18.71 17.83 -15.12
N GLN A 704 -18.29 18.56 -14.09
CA GLN A 704 -18.01 19.99 -14.23
C GLN A 704 -16.72 20.29 -15.00
N ILE A 705 -15.67 19.50 -14.78
CA ILE A 705 -14.37 19.66 -15.46
C ILE A 705 -14.53 19.31 -16.94
N PHE A 706 -15.13 18.14 -17.22
CA PHE A 706 -15.40 17.64 -18.57
C PHE A 706 -16.18 18.64 -19.43
N ILE A 707 -17.26 19.20 -18.88
CA ILE A 707 -18.12 20.19 -19.55
C ILE A 707 -17.35 21.47 -19.91
N SER A 708 -16.54 21.97 -18.98
CA SER A 708 -15.87 23.27 -19.14
C SER A 708 -14.85 23.29 -20.28
N GLU A 709 -14.11 22.19 -20.48
CA GLU A 709 -13.08 22.12 -21.51
C GLU A 709 -13.67 21.98 -22.91
N TRP A 710 -14.61 21.04 -23.09
CA TRP A 710 -15.24 20.80 -24.40
C TRP A 710 -16.06 21.99 -24.89
N GLN A 711 -16.78 22.66 -23.98
CA GLN A 711 -17.51 23.88 -24.31
C GLN A 711 -16.55 24.98 -24.79
N HIS A 712 -15.40 25.13 -24.12
CA HIS A 712 -14.39 26.10 -24.50
C HIS A 712 -13.84 25.82 -25.91
N TYR A 713 -13.54 24.55 -26.22
CA TYR A 713 -13.02 24.16 -27.54
C TYR A 713 -14.01 24.38 -28.68
N LEU A 714 -15.30 24.06 -28.47
CA LEU A 714 -16.35 24.34 -29.46
C LEU A 714 -16.45 25.84 -29.75
N GLN A 715 -16.46 26.67 -28.70
CA GLN A 715 -16.49 28.13 -28.82
C GLN A 715 -15.26 28.70 -29.54
N GLN A 716 -14.06 28.22 -29.20
CA GLN A 716 -12.82 28.67 -29.85
C GLN A 716 -12.77 28.27 -31.34
N SER A 717 -13.29 27.09 -31.69
CA SER A 717 -13.23 26.56 -33.05
C SER A 717 -14.30 27.17 -33.98
N GLY A 718 -15.28 27.88 -33.42
CA GLY A 718 -16.40 28.46 -34.17
C GLY A 718 -17.34 27.43 -34.79
N VAL A 719 -17.35 26.21 -34.24
CA VAL A 719 -18.17 25.07 -34.68
C VAL A 719 -19.42 25.01 -33.80
N SER A 720 -20.59 24.83 -34.40
CA SER A 720 -21.81 24.62 -33.63
C SER A 720 -21.81 23.21 -33.04
N GLY A 721 -22.41 23.02 -31.87
CA GLY A 721 -22.62 21.68 -31.30
C GLY A 721 -23.30 20.74 -32.30
N GLY A 722 -24.17 21.28 -33.16
CA GLY A 722 -24.88 20.52 -34.19
C GLY A 722 -23.97 19.91 -35.27
N ASN A 723 -22.68 20.25 -35.33
CA ASN A 723 -21.73 19.62 -36.24
C ASN A 723 -21.00 18.42 -35.60
N VAL A 724 -21.31 18.07 -34.35
CA VAL A 724 -20.68 16.98 -33.61
C VAL A 724 -21.75 16.01 -33.13
N ILE A 725 -21.47 14.72 -33.31
CA ILE A 725 -22.29 13.62 -32.80
C ILE A 725 -21.44 12.81 -31.83
N ILE A 726 -21.95 12.56 -30.63
CA ILE A 726 -21.32 11.65 -29.66
C ILE A 726 -22.01 10.30 -29.75
N GLU A 727 -21.21 9.26 -30.00
CA GLU A 727 -21.68 7.88 -30.08
C GLU A 727 -21.45 7.20 -28.73
N ILE A 728 -22.50 6.58 -28.20
CA ILE A 728 -22.48 5.85 -26.93
C ILE A 728 -23.02 4.45 -27.13
N THR A 729 -22.46 3.48 -26.42
CA THR A 729 -22.96 2.10 -26.48
C THR A 729 -24.31 1.96 -25.76
N GLU A 730 -25.13 1.02 -26.22
CA GLU A 730 -26.45 0.72 -25.62
C GLU A 730 -26.38 0.45 -24.10
N GLY A 731 -25.33 -0.24 -23.64
CA GLY A 731 -25.15 -0.63 -22.24
C GLY A 731 -25.02 0.54 -21.27
N LEU A 732 -24.56 1.71 -21.74
CA LEU A 732 -24.46 2.92 -20.91
C LEU A 732 -25.84 3.38 -20.41
N LEU A 733 -26.89 3.20 -21.21
CA LEU A 733 -28.23 3.68 -20.90
C LEU A 733 -29.00 2.78 -19.91
N LEU A 734 -28.68 1.48 -19.87
CA LEU A 734 -29.32 0.52 -18.97
C LEU A 734 -29.00 0.78 -17.50
N ASN A 735 -27.79 1.29 -17.23
CA ASN A 735 -27.27 1.60 -15.90
C ASN A 735 -27.05 3.11 -15.73
N ALA A 736 -27.88 3.95 -16.36
CA ALA A 736 -27.70 5.40 -16.31
C ALA A 736 -27.91 5.96 -14.89
N GLU A 737 -26.79 6.17 -14.20
CA GLU A 737 -26.69 6.91 -12.94
C GLU A 737 -26.99 8.41 -13.14
N PRO A 738 -27.35 9.17 -12.09
CA PRO A 738 -27.66 10.60 -12.20
C PRO A 738 -26.61 11.40 -12.98
N ASP A 739 -25.33 11.11 -12.77
CA ASP A 739 -24.22 11.80 -13.44
C ASP A 739 -24.20 11.58 -14.96
N VAL A 740 -24.58 10.38 -15.43
CA VAL A 740 -24.71 10.08 -16.86
C VAL A 740 -25.83 10.91 -17.47
N ILE A 741 -26.94 11.06 -16.74
CA ILE A 741 -28.10 11.83 -17.19
C ILE A 741 -27.71 13.31 -17.31
N ASP A 742 -27.03 13.87 -16.32
CA ASP A 742 -26.60 15.27 -16.33
C ASP A 742 -25.64 15.58 -17.49
N LYS A 743 -24.74 14.65 -17.83
CA LYS A 743 -23.87 14.77 -19.01
C LYS A 743 -24.64 14.74 -20.33
N LEU A 744 -25.61 13.82 -20.47
CA LEU A 744 -26.45 13.75 -21.67
C LEU A 744 -27.29 15.02 -21.84
N LEU A 745 -27.84 15.55 -20.74
CA LEU A 745 -28.56 16.83 -20.74
C LEU A 745 -27.66 17.99 -21.15
N TRP A 746 -26.41 18.00 -20.67
CA TRP A 746 -25.44 19.01 -21.09
C TRP A 746 -25.09 18.92 -22.57
N LEU A 747 -24.85 17.71 -23.11
CA LEU A 747 -24.57 17.53 -24.55
C LEU A 747 -25.69 18.14 -25.39
N ARG A 748 -26.94 17.84 -25.03
CA ARG A 748 -28.12 18.44 -25.65
C ARG A 748 -28.15 19.96 -25.53
N ASP A 749 -27.90 20.52 -24.34
CA ASP A 749 -27.94 21.97 -24.09
C ASP A 749 -26.81 22.70 -24.83
N ALA A 750 -25.68 22.02 -25.09
CA ALA A 750 -24.60 22.47 -25.96
C ALA A 750 -24.92 22.33 -27.46
N GLY A 751 -26.06 21.72 -27.80
CA GLY A 751 -26.50 21.45 -29.17
C GLY A 751 -25.78 20.27 -29.83
N ILE A 752 -25.03 19.47 -29.07
CA ILE A 752 -24.31 18.28 -29.54
C ILE A 752 -25.31 17.14 -29.67
N GLN A 753 -25.30 16.47 -30.82
CA GLN A 753 -26.21 15.36 -31.07
C GLN A 753 -25.70 14.06 -30.45
N VAL A 754 -26.60 13.14 -30.11
CA VAL A 754 -26.24 11.85 -29.51
C VAL A 754 -26.73 10.69 -30.38
N ALA A 755 -25.85 9.72 -30.61
CA ALA A 755 -26.15 8.48 -31.31
C ALA A 755 -25.97 7.28 -30.39
N ILE A 756 -26.85 6.30 -30.49
CA ILE A 756 -26.67 5.00 -29.83
C ILE A 756 -26.02 4.04 -30.80
N ASP A 757 -24.88 3.51 -30.40
CA ASP A 757 -24.02 2.59 -31.14
C ASP A 757 -24.27 1.13 -30.74
N ASP A 758 -23.89 0.21 -31.64
CA ASP A 758 -24.03 -1.25 -31.48
C ASP A 758 -25.47 -1.74 -31.14
N PHE A 759 -26.51 -1.04 -31.60
CA PHE A 759 -27.89 -1.30 -31.18
C PHE A 759 -28.38 -2.69 -31.60
N GLY A 760 -28.95 -3.43 -30.63
CA GLY A 760 -29.53 -4.76 -30.83
C GLY A 760 -28.63 -5.92 -30.40
N THR A 761 -27.38 -5.64 -30.03
CA THR A 761 -26.46 -6.64 -29.44
C THR A 761 -26.65 -6.83 -27.93
N GLY A 762 -27.43 -5.95 -27.29
CA GLY A 762 -27.74 -5.94 -25.85
C GLY A 762 -29.22 -6.12 -25.49
N TYR A 763 -29.55 -5.90 -24.20
CA TYR A 763 -30.93 -5.97 -23.69
C TYR A 763 -31.63 -4.61 -23.83
N SER A 764 -32.16 -4.29 -25.01
CA SER A 764 -32.75 -2.98 -25.24
C SER A 764 -34.11 -2.84 -24.53
N SER A 765 -34.24 -1.88 -23.61
CA SER A 765 -35.54 -1.42 -23.15
C SER A 765 -35.92 -0.14 -23.91
N LEU A 766 -36.87 -0.28 -24.83
CA LEU A 766 -37.49 0.81 -25.61
C LEU A 766 -37.93 2.00 -24.74
N ALA A 767 -38.17 1.77 -23.44
CA ALA A 767 -38.50 2.82 -22.50
C ALA A 767 -37.37 3.86 -22.32
N TYR A 768 -36.10 3.46 -22.44
CA TYR A 768 -34.97 4.38 -22.28
C TYR A 768 -34.75 5.24 -23.53
N LEU A 769 -34.94 4.68 -24.72
CA LEU A 769 -34.90 5.45 -25.98
C LEU A 769 -35.89 6.60 -25.99
N LYS A 770 -37.04 6.43 -25.32
CA LYS A 770 -38.05 7.49 -25.17
C LYS A 770 -37.71 8.50 -24.06
N LYS A 771 -36.92 8.10 -23.07
CA LYS A 771 -36.62 8.90 -21.87
C LYS A 771 -35.50 9.92 -22.16
N PHE A 772 -34.54 9.57 -23.00
CA PHE A 772 -33.38 10.38 -23.32
C PHE A 772 -33.56 11.10 -24.65
N ASP A 773 -32.99 12.30 -24.77
CA ASP A 773 -33.00 13.08 -26.00
C ASP A 773 -31.87 12.58 -26.90
N ILE A 774 -32.20 11.58 -27.72
CA ILE A 774 -31.28 10.90 -28.64
C ILE A 774 -31.67 11.30 -30.07
N ASP A 775 -30.70 11.48 -30.95
CA ASP A 775 -30.94 11.89 -32.34
C ASP A 775 -30.83 10.72 -33.32
N TYR A 776 -29.87 9.80 -33.08
CA TYR A 776 -29.56 8.72 -33.99
C TYR A 776 -29.53 7.35 -33.31
N LEU A 777 -29.88 6.33 -34.09
CA LEU A 777 -29.70 4.92 -33.75
C LEU A 777 -28.85 4.26 -34.84
N LYS A 778 -27.72 3.65 -34.45
CA LYS A 778 -26.83 2.93 -35.34
C LYS A 778 -27.09 1.42 -35.22
N ILE A 779 -27.44 0.79 -36.34
CA ILE A 779 -27.69 -0.66 -36.41
C ILE A 779 -26.36 -1.36 -36.55
N ASP A 780 -26.06 -2.26 -35.60
CA ASP A 780 -24.81 -3.04 -35.59
C ASP A 780 -24.63 -3.86 -36.87
N LYS A 781 -23.38 -3.94 -37.33
CA LYS A 781 -22.97 -4.69 -38.53
C LYS A 781 -23.43 -6.15 -38.53
N VAL A 782 -23.60 -6.80 -37.38
CA VAL A 782 -24.03 -8.21 -37.26
C VAL A 782 -25.41 -8.40 -37.91
N PHE A 783 -26.30 -7.43 -37.79
CA PHE A 783 -27.63 -7.47 -38.42
C PHE A 783 -27.59 -7.11 -39.90
N VAL A 784 -26.64 -6.27 -40.31
CA VAL A 784 -26.48 -5.84 -41.71
C VAL A 784 -25.77 -6.88 -42.57
N HIS A 785 -24.79 -7.59 -42.00
CA HIS A 785 -23.94 -8.55 -42.71
C HIS A 785 -24.74 -9.67 -43.39
N ASN A 786 -25.81 -10.15 -42.73
CA ASN A 786 -26.62 -11.28 -43.20
C ASN A 786 -27.86 -10.89 -44.01
N LEU A 787 -28.06 -9.60 -44.34
CA LEU A 787 -29.24 -9.16 -45.11
C LEU A 787 -29.34 -9.79 -46.51
N ASP A 788 -28.23 -10.25 -47.08
CA ASP A 788 -28.21 -10.89 -48.40
C ASP A 788 -28.74 -12.34 -48.37
N SER A 789 -28.81 -12.98 -47.19
CA SER A 789 -29.07 -14.42 -47.05
C SER A 789 -30.15 -14.79 -46.03
N SER A 790 -30.63 -13.84 -45.21
CA SER A 790 -31.54 -14.10 -44.08
C SER A 790 -32.77 -13.19 -44.12
N GLU A 791 -33.95 -13.77 -44.39
CA GLU A 791 -35.23 -13.04 -44.32
C GLU A 791 -35.53 -12.55 -42.90
N ASN A 792 -35.06 -13.25 -41.87
CA ASN A 792 -35.22 -12.85 -40.47
C ASN A 792 -34.44 -11.58 -40.15
N ASP A 793 -33.20 -11.45 -40.63
CA ASP A 793 -32.38 -10.26 -40.39
C ASP A 793 -32.93 -9.05 -41.15
N ILE A 794 -33.49 -9.24 -42.35
CA ILE A 794 -34.23 -8.20 -43.07
C ILE A 794 -35.45 -7.75 -42.24
N ALA A 795 -36.25 -8.68 -41.73
CA ALA A 795 -37.43 -8.36 -40.93
C ALA A 795 -37.06 -7.60 -39.64
N LEU A 796 -35.96 -8.00 -38.98
CA LEU A 796 -35.48 -7.35 -37.77
C LEU A 796 -34.96 -5.94 -38.04
N CYS A 797 -34.11 -5.76 -39.05
CA CYS A 797 -33.63 -4.44 -39.47
C CYS A 797 -34.80 -3.51 -39.83
N ASN A 798 -35.79 -4.00 -40.57
CA ASN A 798 -37.00 -3.22 -40.90
C ASN A 798 -37.77 -2.80 -39.63
N ALA A 799 -37.92 -3.71 -38.67
CA ALA A 799 -38.58 -3.41 -37.41
C ALA A 799 -37.83 -2.34 -36.61
N ILE A 800 -36.50 -2.43 -36.53
CA ILE A 800 -35.65 -1.45 -35.86
C ILE A 800 -35.81 -0.07 -36.50
N ILE A 801 -35.76 0.01 -37.84
CA ILE A 801 -35.91 1.27 -38.58
C ILE A 801 -37.27 1.92 -38.27
N VAL A 802 -38.35 1.15 -38.36
CA VAL A 802 -39.72 1.63 -38.08
C VAL A 802 -39.86 2.14 -36.64
N VAL A 803 -39.31 1.40 -35.68
CA VAL A 803 -39.36 1.79 -34.26
C VAL A 803 -38.58 3.06 -34.00
N ALA A 804 -37.37 3.18 -34.54
CA ALA A 804 -36.53 4.37 -34.42
C ALA A 804 -37.26 5.62 -34.97
N HIS A 805 -37.81 5.51 -36.18
CA HIS A 805 -38.58 6.60 -36.80
C HIS A 805 -39.85 6.97 -36.01
N THR A 806 -40.52 5.99 -35.41
CA THR A 806 -41.70 6.23 -34.55
C THR A 806 -41.34 7.02 -33.30
N LEU A 807 -40.10 6.87 -32.80
CA LEU A 807 -39.55 7.63 -31.68
C LEU A 807 -38.94 8.97 -32.11
N GLY A 808 -38.93 9.29 -33.41
CA GLY A 808 -38.34 10.52 -33.95
C GLY A 808 -36.83 10.46 -34.18
N LEU A 809 -36.22 9.27 -34.03
CA LEU A 809 -34.79 9.05 -34.25
C LEU A 809 -34.49 8.84 -35.73
N LYS A 810 -33.31 9.23 -36.19
CA LYS A 810 -32.78 8.86 -37.52
C LYS A 810 -31.92 7.61 -37.41
N VAL A 811 -31.79 6.86 -38.50
CA VAL A 811 -31.10 5.56 -38.48
C VAL A 811 -29.86 5.54 -39.34
N VAL A 812 -28.77 4.99 -38.81
CA VAL A 812 -27.53 4.70 -39.54
C VAL A 812 -27.34 3.19 -39.57
N ALA A 813 -27.17 2.60 -40.75
CA ALA A 813 -26.83 1.18 -40.86
C ALA A 813 -25.32 0.99 -41.07
N GLU A 814 -24.69 0.17 -40.23
CA GLU A 814 -23.25 -0.07 -40.27
C GLU A 814 -22.86 -1.35 -40.99
N GLY A 815 -21.61 -1.43 -41.44
CA GLY A 815 -21.09 -2.63 -42.06
C GLY A 815 -21.74 -2.95 -43.41
N VAL A 816 -22.21 -1.94 -44.15
CA VAL A 816 -22.71 -2.12 -45.51
C VAL A 816 -21.54 -2.41 -46.45
N GLU A 817 -21.49 -3.64 -46.95
CA GLU A 817 -20.42 -4.16 -47.81
C GLU A 817 -20.88 -4.42 -49.26
N THR A 818 -22.17 -4.66 -49.47
CA THR A 818 -22.73 -5.00 -50.79
C THR A 818 -23.79 -4.01 -51.26
N GLU A 819 -23.88 -3.85 -52.57
CA GLU A 819 -24.92 -3.04 -53.21
C GLU A 819 -26.34 -3.57 -52.89
N ARG A 820 -26.47 -4.88 -52.68
CA ARG A 820 -27.74 -5.51 -52.33
C ARG A 820 -28.18 -5.12 -50.92
N GLN A 821 -27.28 -5.14 -49.93
CA GLN A 821 -27.53 -4.64 -48.58
C GLN A 821 -27.98 -3.18 -48.61
N ARG A 822 -27.27 -2.33 -49.38
CA ARG A 822 -27.64 -0.91 -49.57
C ARG A 822 -29.07 -0.77 -50.09
N GLN A 823 -29.44 -1.53 -51.12
CA GLN A 823 -30.78 -1.47 -51.70
C GLN A 823 -31.85 -1.88 -50.70
N ILE A 824 -31.65 -2.97 -49.95
CA ILE A 824 -32.59 -3.44 -48.93
C ILE A 824 -32.81 -2.37 -47.86
N LEU A 825 -31.72 -1.76 -47.37
CA LEU A 825 -31.79 -0.69 -46.36
C LEU A 825 -32.50 0.57 -46.88
N ALA A 826 -32.26 0.94 -48.14
CA ALA A 826 -32.94 2.07 -48.76
C ALA A 826 -34.44 1.81 -48.96
N GLU A 827 -34.83 0.60 -49.38
CA GLU A 827 -36.22 0.17 -49.51
C GLU A 827 -36.95 0.12 -48.15
N ALA A 828 -36.22 -0.24 -47.09
CA ALA A 828 -36.69 -0.22 -45.71
C ALA A 828 -36.88 1.21 -45.15
N GLY A 829 -36.38 2.23 -45.85
CA GLY A 829 -36.46 3.62 -45.44
C GLY A 829 -35.32 4.09 -44.53
N CYS A 830 -34.22 3.33 -44.39
CA CYS A 830 -33.05 3.76 -43.61
C CYS A 830 -32.52 5.12 -44.09
N ASP A 831 -32.10 5.99 -43.17
CA ASP A 831 -31.67 7.35 -43.50
C ASP A 831 -30.22 7.39 -44.00
N PHE A 832 -29.33 6.71 -43.29
CA PHE A 832 -27.89 6.75 -43.55
C PHE A 832 -27.27 5.35 -43.59
N ALA A 833 -26.17 5.22 -44.32
CA ALA A 833 -25.39 3.99 -44.39
C ALA A 833 -23.89 4.24 -44.28
N GLN A 834 -23.20 3.30 -43.64
CA GLN A 834 -21.76 3.29 -43.46
C GLN A 834 -21.21 1.89 -43.68
N GLY A 835 -20.06 1.78 -44.35
CA GLY A 835 -19.40 0.49 -44.53
C GLY A 835 -18.40 0.48 -45.69
N TYR A 836 -17.78 -0.69 -45.90
CA TYR A 836 -16.71 -0.86 -46.88
C TYR A 836 -17.17 -0.82 -48.33
N LEU A 837 -18.47 -0.87 -48.60
CA LEU A 837 -19.02 -0.57 -49.92
C LEU A 837 -18.61 0.84 -50.39
N PHE A 838 -18.60 1.81 -49.47
CA PHE A 838 -18.32 3.21 -49.78
C PHE A 838 -16.83 3.51 -49.61
N SER A 839 -16.30 3.25 -48.42
CA SER A 839 -14.87 3.39 -48.11
C SER A 839 -14.52 2.67 -46.82
N ARG A 840 -13.26 2.20 -46.75
CA ARG A 840 -12.62 1.89 -45.47
C ARG A 840 -12.33 3.21 -44.73
N PRO A 841 -12.07 3.17 -43.41
CA PRO A 841 -11.53 4.32 -42.69
C PRO A 841 -10.23 4.80 -43.35
N VAL A 842 -10.12 6.10 -43.59
CA VAL A 842 -8.96 6.73 -44.26
C VAL A 842 -8.49 7.97 -43.50
N ASP A 843 -7.26 8.41 -43.74
CA ASP A 843 -6.76 9.67 -43.20
C ASP A 843 -7.56 10.88 -43.73
N ALA A 844 -7.43 12.04 -43.09
CA ALA A 844 -8.18 13.24 -43.44
C ALA A 844 -7.97 13.70 -44.89
N ALA A 845 -6.75 13.64 -45.43
CA ALA A 845 -6.44 14.10 -46.78
C ALA A 845 -7.01 13.15 -47.85
N SER A 846 -7.07 11.87 -47.54
CA SER A 846 -7.73 10.86 -48.36
C SER A 846 -9.24 11.00 -48.29
N PHE A 847 -9.81 11.32 -47.12
CA PHE A 847 -11.23 11.61 -46.94
C PHE A 847 -11.70 12.80 -47.79
N GLU A 848 -10.93 13.88 -47.81
CA GLU A 848 -11.21 15.08 -48.61
C GLU A 848 -11.25 14.82 -50.12
N LYS A 849 -10.61 13.75 -50.61
CA LYS A 849 -10.69 13.36 -52.03
C LYS A 849 -11.94 12.55 -52.35
N LEU A 850 -12.54 11.91 -51.35
CA LEU A 850 -13.75 11.09 -51.54
C LEU A 850 -15.01 11.94 -51.72
N SER A 851 -15.02 13.18 -51.23
CA SER A 851 -16.17 14.07 -51.22
C SER A 851 -16.74 14.44 -52.60
N ASP A 852 -15.92 14.37 -53.64
CA ASP A 852 -16.34 14.62 -55.02
C ASP A 852 -17.10 13.41 -55.63
N THR A 853 -17.17 12.30 -54.90
CA THR A 853 -17.80 11.05 -55.36
C THR A 853 -19.25 10.99 -54.89
N ARG A 854 -20.16 10.70 -55.82
CA ARG A 854 -21.56 10.38 -55.52
C ARG A 854 -21.72 8.86 -55.60
N PHE A 855 -22.18 8.26 -54.50
CA PHE A 855 -22.35 6.82 -54.36
C PHE A 855 -23.75 6.37 -54.77
#